data_AF-A0A2E0Z6K2-F1
#
_entry.id   AF-A0A2E0Z6K2-F1
#
_cell.length_a   1.000
_cell.length_b   1.000
_cell.length_c   1.000
_cell.angle_alpha   90.00
_cell.angle_beta   90.00
_cell.angle_gamma   90.00
#
_symmetry.space_group_name_H-M   'P 1'
#
loop_
_entity.id
_entity.type
_entity.pdbx_description
1 polymer ?
#
loop_
_entity_poly.entity_id
_entity_poly.type
_entity_poly.pdbx_seq_one_letter_code
_entity_poly.pdbx_strand_id
1 'polypeptide(L)'
;MTQSAMGKNSRFKQPIALILLGFVVLSFASSVINPLFEATDELRHYRFVQHIIQLKRLPVQGEVGCSAQGHHPPLFYTLGALTTFWIDTGRPVCSQPEENPFWQYRYWEVGDDNKNLYLHTAAEAFPWSGEALAAHIVRGLNVLIGAGVVYLTWLLGTALWPKRPSLALGATAFVAFNPMFVYMAGSINNDVIAALSGTAVLLASVKLVQSDTGLSRRWGIVLGALFGLALLSKFNLAAVALLIETAVTWVAWRKKQWRLWLEVNLLIAGLTLLLAGWWFVRNQILYGEPTGFQRLTELWGVRNPAESWGVAIFELPYTWTSLWGRFGYGQVPLPDSIYIGLRWLVGIGLLGLVLRLGPLLSRFSPSPQPSPSREREPSSLPLLGGGLGRGSSAVALLLLVLDVALFFAVVFNYLLVSPAGAMGRFFFPALPALALLTFYGLSAWLDLISPPKPISTPSAALRTSLQSPVPFLAIIVNLGMATLTIIAIFGYLADAFGRPETFAADTAVPNPINAQFDSFAILRGYKLDSTTLQPGGYLTLDLYWEVIGQPPGNFLLFVHLIDQETGTLIAQRDTHPGLGSFPSSQWQPGDRFIDSIRLHASETMYTPATVDLQIGLYAPGENGYRLGIAANDGTFLGDALHLNEMTIAEVDNWRNDGQSFPNLLNQNFFNDLRLTGYEYNQRVLAPGDSLEVTLYWEALRDAPPDYLVEVALCELPCPEWQPALVTAVSLPPSVPTNSWQEGQIVADSHILPLDATLAPGSYGIHVTLIDAVTKAPQNIVAEDGHYIDDRLLLSSIRLQP
;
A
#
# COMPACT_ATOMS: atom_id res chain seq x y z
N MET A 1 -14.53 -23.01 -51.03
CA MET A 1 -14.78 -21.63 -50.54
C MET A 1 -14.05 -21.46 -49.20
N THR A 2 -12.76 -21.17 -49.25
CA THR A 2 -11.82 -21.36 -48.11
C THR A 2 -10.80 -20.23 -48.01
N GLN A 3 -11.21 -18.97 -48.26
CA GLN A 3 -10.33 -17.79 -48.14
C GLN A 3 -10.93 -16.61 -47.34
N SER A 4 -12.16 -16.70 -46.83
CA SER A 4 -12.82 -15.56 -46.16
C SER A 4 -12.60 -15.49 -44.63
N ALA A 5 -12.13 -16.56 -43.99
CA ALA A 5 -11.98 -16.62 -42.52
C ALA A 5 -10.66 -16.02 -41.99
N MET A 6 -9.60 -15.92 -42.80
CA MET A 6 -8.31 -15.35 -42.36
C MET A 6 -8.29 -13.80 -42.33
N GLY A 7 -9.19 -13.14 -43.07
CA GLY A 7 -9.20 -11.67 -43.19
C GLY A 7 -9.84 -10.91 -42.01
N LYS A 8 -10.65 -11.55 -41.16
CA LYS A 8 -11.37 -10.86 -40.07
C LYS A 8 -10.57 -10.70 -38.76
N ASN A 9 -9.52 -11.50 -38.56
CA ASN A 9 -8.70 -11.45 -37.34
C ASN A 9 -7.55 -10.42 -37.37
N SER A 10 -7.26 -9.74 -38.49
CA SER A 10 -6.14 -8.78 -38.53
C SER A 10 -6.46 -7.42 -37.88
N ARG A 11 -7.72 -6.99 -37.88
CA ARG A 11 -8.12 -5.66 -37.39
C ARG A 11 -7.99 -5.45 -35.87
N PHE A 12 -7.88 -6.52 -35.09
CA PHE A 12 -7.77 -6.46 -33.63
C PHE A 12 -6.41 -6.92 -33.08
N LYS A 13 -5.47 -7.32 -33.95
CA LYS A 13 -4.09 -7.66 -33.53
C LYS A 13 -3.28 -6.43 -33.12
N GLN A 14 -3.52 -5.29 -33.78
CA GLN A 14 -2.80 -4.06 -33.51
C GLN A 14 -3.13 -3.47 -32.12
N PRO A 15 -4.40 -3.35 -31.69
CA PRO A 15 -4.71 -2.83 -30.36
C PRO A 15 -4.15 -3.66 -29.20
N ILE A 16 -4.24 -4.99 -29.26
CA ILE A 16 -3.66 -5.84 -28.20
C ILE A 16 -2.14 -5.76 -28.16
N ALA A 17 -1.47 -5.68 -29.32
CA ALA A 17 -0.02 -5.49 -29.38
C ALA A 17 0.40 -4.16 -28.74
N LEU A 18 -0.35 -3.09 -28.93
CA LEU A 18 -0.10 -1.80 -28.29
C LEU A 18 -0.29 -1.85 -26.76
N ILE A 19 -1.34 -2.53 -26.28
CA ILE A 19 -1.56 -2.73 -24.83
C ILE A 19 -0.41 -3.53 -24.22
N LEU A 20 0.01 -4.62 -24.88
CA LEU A 20 1.13 -5.45 -24.41
C LEU A 20 2.44 -4.67 -24.42
N LEU A 21 2.72 -3.91 -25.47
CA LEU A 21 3.90 -3.05 -25.54
C LEU A 21 3.89 -1.99 -24.42
N GLY A 22 2.75 -1.33 -24.21
CA GLY A 22 2.57 -0.36 -23.14
C GLY A 22 2.79 -0.97 -21.76
N PHE A 23 2.23 -2.16 -21.51
CA PHE A 23 2.46 -2.91 -20.27
C PHE A 23 3.93 -3.24 -20.07
N VAL A 24 4.60 -3.82 -21.07
CA VAL A 24 6.02 -4.18 -20.97
C VAL A 24 6.89 -2.95 -20.72
N VAL A 25 6.64 -1.84 -21.41
CA VAL A 25 7.37 -0.58 -21.22
C VAL A 25 7.16 -0.04 -19.82
N LEU A 26 5.92 0.02 -19.33
CA LEU A 26 5.61 0.56 -18.00
C LEU A 26 6.13 -0.34 -16.88
N SER A 27 6.01 -1.67 -17.00
CA SER A 27 6.54 -2.61 -16.01
C SER A 27 8.07 -2.65 -16.02
N PHE A 28 8.70 -2.52 -17.19
CA PHE A 28 10.15 -2.35 -17.26
C PHE A 28 10.59 -1.01 -16.67
N ALA A 29 9.88 0.09 -16.96
CA ALA A 29 10.15 1.39 -16.34
C ALA A 29 10.03 1.30 -14.82
N SER A 30 8.97 0.67 -14.29
CA SER A 30 8.84 0.41 -12.85
C SER A 30 9.99 -0.45 -12.30
N SER A 31 10.47 -1.44 -13.06
CA SER A 31 11.63 -2.25 -12.68
C SER A 31 12.92 -1.44 -12.59
N VAL A 32 13.04 -0.32 -13.30
CA VAL A 32 14.23 0.57 -13.27
C VAL A 32 14.09 1.65 -12.21
N ILE A 33 12.90 2.22 -12.09
CA ILE A 33 12.58 3.31 -11.16
C ILE A 33 12.58 2.81 -9.71
N ASN A 34 12.01 1.63 -9.46
CA ASN A 34 12.00 1.06 -8.12
C ASN A 34 13.40 0.54 -7.78
N PRO A 35 14.08 1.07 -6.74
CA PRO A 35 15.37 0.54 -6.32
C PRO A 35 15.30 -0.94 -5.97
N LEU A 36 16.45 -1.63 -5.93
CA LEU A 36 16.44 -3.06 -5.67
C LEU A 36 15.91 -3.32 -4.26
N PHE A 37 15.03 -4.31 -4.12
CA PHE A 37 14.54 -4.79 -2.83
C PHE A 37 13.53 -3.92 -2.09
N GLU A 38 13.21 -2.73 -2.62
CA GLU A 38 12.15 -1.87 -2.06
C GLU A 38 10.74 -2.44 -2.25
N ALA A 39 10.53 -3.31 -3.25
CA ALA A 39 9.24 -3.97 -3.41
C ALA A 39 8.97 -4.98 -2.28
N THR A 40 7.71 -5.06 -1.83
CA THR A 40 7.36 -5.88 -0.67
C THR A 40 7.83 -7.32 -0.84
N ASP A 41 8.63 -7.80 0.11
CA ASP A 41 9.23 -9.14 0.17
C ASP A 41 10.25 -9.46 -0.94
N GLU A 42 10.61 -8.50 -1.79
CA GLU A 42 11.44 -8.74 -2.96
C GLU A 42 12.81 -9.31 -2.61
N LEU A 43 13.48 -8.77 -1.59
CA LEU A 43 14.74 -9.33 -1.07
C LEU A 43 14.58 -10.80 -0.71
N ARG A 44 13.49 -11.16 -0.02
CA ARG A 44 13.25 -12.52 0.46
C ARG A 44 13.00 -13.47 -0.72
N HIS A 45 12.32 -13.02 -1.77
CA HIS A 45 12.14 -13.77 -3.01
C HIS A 45 13.46 -13.94 -3.79
N TYR A 46 14.27 -12.88 -3.86
CA TYR A 46 15.59 -12.93 -4.50
C TYR A 46 16.56 -13.86 -3.76
N ARG A 47 16.53 -13.86 -2.42
CA ARG A 47 17.26 -14.82 -1.59
C ARG A 47 16.90 -16.26 -1.89
N PHE A 48 15.64 -16.56 -2.19
CA PHE A 48 15.23 -17.90 -2.63
C PHE A 48 15.96 -18.27 -3.93
N VAL A 49 15.96 -17.38 -4.94
CA VAL A 49 16.68 -17.59 -6.21
C VAL A 49 18.17 -17.85 -5.96
N GLN A 50 18.82 -17.00 -5.15
CA GLN A 50 20.23 -17.15 -4.80
C GLN A 50 20.50 -18.44 -4.02
N HIS A 51 19.60 -18.87 -3.15
CA HIS A 51 19.71 -20.14 -2.43
C HIS A 51 19.76 -21.34 -3.38
N ILE A 52 18.91 -21.36 -4.41
CA ILE A 52 18.94 -22.41 -5.44
C ILE A 52 20.27 -22.37 -6.21
N ILE A 53 20.75 -21.19 -6.59
CA ILE A 53 21.98 -21.03 -7.37
C ILE A 53 23.21 -21.46 -6.54
N GLN A 54 23.35 -20.93 -5.32
CA GLN A 54 24.55 -21.10 -4.50
C GLN A 54 24.58 -22.46 -3.79
N LEU A 55 23.43 -22.93 -3.28
CA LEU A 55 23.36 -24.15 -2.46
C LEU A 55 22.78 -25.37 -3.18
N LYS A 56 22.33 -25.21 -4.44
CA LYS A 56 21.81 -26.29 -5.30
C LYS A 56 20.68 -27.12 -4.67
N ARG A 57 19.93 -26.52 -3.75
CA ARG A 57 18.79 -27.12 -3.05
C ARG A 57 17.70 -26.08 -2.81
N LEU A 58 16.51 -26.54 -2.43
CA LEU A 58 15.42 -25.65 -2.04
C LEU A 58 15.59 -25.22 -0.57
N PRO A 59 15.31 -23.95 -0.22
CA PRO A 59 15.39 -23.48 1.14
C PRO A 59 14.42 -24.26 2.05
N VAL A 60 14.86 -24.49 3.29
CA VAL A 60 14.04 -25.09 4.35
C VAL A 60 13.67 -23.98 5.34
N GLN A 61 12.38 -23.87 5.66
CA GLN A 61 11.86 -22.90 6.62
C GLN A 61 12.56 -23.00 7.98
N GLY A 62 13.16 -21.89 8.42
CA GLY A 62 13.85 -21.78 9.71
C GLY A 62 15.28 -22.33 9.76
N GLU A 63 15.81 -22.92 8.68
CA GLU A 63 17.21 -23.37 8.62
C GLU A 63 18.16 -22.30 8.09
N VAL A 64 17.65 -21.39 7.25
CA VAL A 64 18.42 -20.29 6.70
C VAL A 64 18.43 -19.16 7.72
N GLY A 65 19.60 -18.65 8.11
CA GLY A 65 19.75 -17.54 9.07
C GLY A 65 19.16 -16.20 8.61
N CYS A 66 18.43 -16.19 7.50
CA CYS A 66 17.68 -15.07 6.96
C CYS A 66 16.36 -15.58 6.33
N SER A 67 15.37 -14.70 6.23
CA SER A 67 14.10 -15.03 5.57
C SER A 67 14.26 -15.13 4.04
N ALA A 68 14.01 -16.31 3.49
CA ALA A 68 14.12 -16.62 2.06
C ALA A 68 12.81 -17.15 1.43
N GLN A 69 11.63 -16.75 1.96
CA GLN A 69 10.30 -17.22 1.51
C GLN A 69 10.19 -18.73 1.27
N GLY A 70 10.92 -19.55 2.03
CA GLY A 70 11.08 -21.00 1.77
C GLY A 70 9.81 -21.84 1.91
N HIS A 71 8.71 -21.25 2.39
CA HIS A 71 7.39 -21.88 2.42
C HIS A 71 6.71 -21.85 1.04
N HIS A 72 7.14 -20.97 0.14
CA HIS A 72 6.53 -20.86 -1.18
C HIS A 72 6.97 -22.01 -2.11
N PRO A 73 6.05 -22.52 -2.96
CA PRO A 73 6.37 -23.47 -4.02
C PRO A 73 7.42 -22.93 -5.03
N PRO A 74 8.21 -23.81 -5.67
CA PRO A 74 9.49 -23.41 -6.25
C PRO A 74 9.47 -22.91 -7.71
N LEU A 75 8.32 -22.87 -8.40
CA LEU A 75 8.30 -22.67 -9.86
C LEU A 75 8.95 -21.35 -10.31
N PHE A 76 8.51 -20.22 -9.74
CA PHE A 76 9.05 -18.90 -10.08
C PHE A 76 10.56 -18.82 -9.80
N TYR A 77 10.98 -19.25 -8.60
CA TYR A 77 12.37 -19.16 -8.18
C TYR A 77 13.30 -20.04 -9.01
N THR A 78 12.82 -21.21 -9.44
CA THR A 78 13.58 -22.10 -10.33
C THR A 78 13.78 -21.45 -11.70
N LEU A 79 12.76 -20.76 -12.25
CA LEU A 79 12.91 -20.00 -13.50
C LEU A 79 13.87 -18.80 -13.33
N GLY A 80 13.80 -18.09 -12.19
CA GLY A 80 14.75 -17.04 -11.84
C GLY A 80 16.19 -17.57 -11.76
N ALA A 81 16.38 -18.72 -11.11
CA ALA A 81 17.70 -19.35 -11.00
C ALA A 81 18.23 -19.81 -12.37
N LEU A 82 17.39 -20.41 -13.22
CA LEU A 82 17.76 -20.84 -14.57
C LEU A 82 18.16 -19.68 -15.48
N THR A 83 17.65 -18.48 -15.25
CA THR A 83 17.98 -17.29 -16.07
C THR A 83 19.22 -16.55 -15.57
N THR A 84 19.66 -16.78 -14.33
CA THR A 84 20.73 -16.00 -13.68
C THR A 84 21.87 -16.81 -13.09
N PHE A 85 21.85 -18.15 -13.17
CA PHE A 85 22.89 -19.03 -12.57
C PHE A 85 24.33 -18.75 -13.01
N TRP A 86 24.52 -18.06 -14.15
CA TRP A 86 25.80 -17.73 -14.75
C TRP A 86 26.39 -16.41 -14.23
N ILE A 87 25.65 -15.67 -13.39
CA ILE A 87 26.09 -14.41 -12.80
C ILE A 87 26.59 -14.69 -11.38
N ASP A 88 27.86 -14.36 -11.13
CA ASP A 88 28.39 -14.31 -9.77
C ASP A 88 28.03 -12.96 -9.14
N THR A 89 27.27 -12.99 -8.05
CA THR A 89 26.86 -11.79 -7.32
C THR A 89 27.92 -11.34 -6.31
N GLY A 90 28.91 -12.18 -5.99
CA GLY A 90 29.91 -11.91 -4.96
C GLY A 90 29.34 -11.76 -3.54
N ARG A 91 28.07 -12.12 -3.34
CA ARG A 91 27.35 -11.94 -2.07
C ARG A 91 26.75 -13.25 -1.57
N PRO A 92 26.88 -13.57 -0.27
CA PRO A 92 26.23 -14.73 0.31
C PRO A 92 24.71 -14.56 0.27
N VAL A 93 23.96 -15.66 0.22
CA VAL A 93 22.48 -15.66 0.21
C VAL A 93 21.87 -14.71 1.26
N CYS A 94 22.44 -14.62 2.46
CA CYS A 94 21.90 -13.81 3.54
C CYS A 94 22.50 -12.40 3.68
N SER A 95 23.11 -11.85 2.62
CA SER A 95 23.53 -10.44 2.64
C SER A 95 22.32 -9.53 2.90
N GLN A 96 22.48 -8.62 3.86
CA GLN A 96 21.47 -7.60 4.19
C GLN A 96 21.94 -6.26 3.61
N PRO A 97 21.12 -5.56 2.81
CA PRO A 97 21.39 -4.17 2.46
C PRO A 97 21.41 -3.29 3.72
N GLU A 98 22.14 -2.17 3.68
CA GLU A 98 22.12 -1.20 4.78
C GLU A 98 20.71 -0.62 4.91
N GLU A 99 20.12 -0.69 6.11
CA GLU A 99 18.77 -0.20 6.37
C GLU A 99 18.79 1.30 6.68
N ASN A 100 17.80 2.02 6.19
CA ASN A 100 17.56 3.41 6.55
C ASN A 100 16.66 3.46 7.79
N PRO A 101 17.15 3.85 8.99
CA PRO A 101 16.32 3.85 10.20
C PRO A 101 15.18 4.89 10.16
N PHE A 102 15.19 5.82 9.20
CA PHE A 102 14.22 6.91 9.09
C PHE A 102 13.09 6.68 8.09
N TRP A 103 13.07 5.52 7.41
CA TRP A 103 12.14 5.24 6.30
C TRP A 103 10.64 5.27 6.66
N GLN A 104 10.32 5.04 7.94
CA GLN A 104 8.94 5.00 8.43
C GLN A 104 8.38 6.38 8.76
N TYR A 105 9.15 7.45 8.61
CA TYR A 105 8.67 8.79 8.91
C TYR A 105 7.45 9.12 8.04
N ARG A 106 6.30 9.29 8.71
CA ARG A 106 4.99 9.62 8.11
C ARG A 106 4.68 8.83 6.83
N TYR A 107 4.94 7.53 6.83
CA TYR A 107 4.79 6.70 5.63
C TYR A 107 3.36 6.60 5.09
N TRP A 108 2.36 7.03 5.87
CA TRP A 108 0.96 7.07 5.46
C TRP A 108 0.61 8.28 4.58
N GLU A 109 1.47 9.31 4.55
CA GLU A 109 1.26 10.51 3.75
C GLU A 109 1.81 10.38 2.32
N VAL A 110 1.17 11.10 1.40
CA VAL A 110 1.52 11.10 -0.02
C VAL A 110 2.60 12.15 -0.29
N GLY A 111 3.74 11.74 -0.84
CA GLY A 111 4.80 12.67 -1.25
C GLY A 111 5.39 13.47 -0.09
N ASP A 112 5.35 12.91 1.12
CA ASP A 112 6.10 13.42 2.26
C ASP A 112 7.33 12.53 2.46
N ASP A 113 8.51 13.13 2.57
CA ASP A 113 9.77 12.42 2.80
C ASP A 113 10.20 11.44 1.67
N ASN A 114 11.46 11.00 1.70
CA ASN A 114 11.89 9.84 0.93
C ASN A 114 11.52 8.56 1.68
N LYS A 115 11.22 7.52 0.91
CA LYS A 115 10.60 6.30 1.42
C LYS A 115 11.48 5.04 1.31
N ASN A 116 12.79 5.24 1.12
CA ASN A 116 13.80 4.18 1.02
C ASN A 116 13.89 3.42 2.35
N LEU A 117 13.53 2.13 2.34
CA LEU A 117 13.83 1.20 3.42
C LEU A 117 15.33 0.88 3.48
N TYR A 118 16.00 0.85 2.32
CA TYR A 118 17.43 0.54 2.21
C TYR A 118 18.22 1.72 1.65
N LEU A 119 19.49 1.84 2.06
CA LEU A 119 20.40 2.81 1.45
C LEU A 119 20.96 2.25 0.14
N HIS A 120 20.57 2.86 -0.97
CA HIS A 120 20.96 2.46 -2.32
C HIS A 120 22.24 3.15 -2.76
N THR A 121 23.08 2.45 -3.53
CA THR A 121 24.36 2.99 -4.01
C THR A 121 24.42 3.06 -5.53
N ALA A 122 25.42 3.77 -6.07
CA ALA A 122 25.68 3.81 -7.51
C ALA A 122 25.94 2.43 -8.15
N ALA A 123 26.18 1.37 -7.37
CA ALA A 123 26.33 0.01 -7.89
C ALA A 123 25.04 -0.55 -8.52
N GLU A 124 23.88 0.01 -8.17
CA GLU A 124 22.58 -0.33 -8.74
C GLU A 124 22.28 0.45 -10.05
N ALA A 125 23.08 1.46 -10.38
CA ALA A 125 22.89 2.27 -11.56
C ALA A 125 23.25 1.52 -12.85
N PHE A 126 22.65 1.95 -13.96
CA PHE A 126 22.99 1.43 -15.29
C PHE A 126 24.40 1.93 -15.73
N PRO A 127 25.24 1.11 -16.40
CA PRO A 127 25.01 -0.27 -16.82
C PRO A 127 25.11 -1.30 -15.67
N TRP A 128 24.08 -2.12 -15.52
CA TRP A 128 23.99 -3.08 -14.41
C TRP A 128 25.05 -4.17 -14.49
N SER A 129 25.59 -4.53 -13.33
CA SER A 129 26.54 -5.65 -13.15
C SER A 129 26.25 -6.40 -11.85
N GLY A 130 26.84 -7.59 -11.68
CA GLY A 130 26.72 -8.39 -10.46
C GLY A 130 25.26 -8.63 -10.00
N GLU A 131 24.99 -8.33 -8.73
CA GLU A 131 23.66 -8.48 -8.11
C GLU A 131 22.57 -7.67 -8.83
N ALA A 132 22.86 -6.43 -9.24
CA ALA A 132 21.88 -5.59 -9.93
C ALA A 132 21.47 -6.21 -11.27
N LEU A 133 22.44 -6.69 -12.06
CA LEU A 133 22.15 -7.36 -13.33
C LEU A 133 21.28 -8.61 -13.13
N ALA A 134 21.63 -9.45 -12.15
CA ALA A 134 20.86 -10.65 -11.84
C ALA A 134 19.42 -10.29 -11.42
N ALA A 135 19.25 -9.32 -10.53
CA ALA A 135 17.94 -8.86 -10.09
C ALA A 135 17.08 -8.33 -11.25
N HIS A 136 17.63 -7.47 -12.11
CA HIS A 136 16.90 -6.92 -13.27
C HIS A 136 16.54 -7.99 -14.31
N ILE A 137 17.35 -9.05 -14.48
CA ILE A 137 16.98 -10.19 -15.34
C ILE A 137 15.78 -10.94 -14.77
N VAL A 138 15.75 -11.19 -13.46
CA VAL A 138 14.59 -11.85 -12.82
C VAL A 138 13.36 -10.96 -12.85
N ARG A 139 13.49 -9.64 -12.64
CA ARG A 139 12.40 -8.66 -12.85
C ARG A 139 11.90 -8.73 -14.30
N GLY A 140 12.79 -8.73 -15.29
CA GLY A 140 12.45 -8.87 -16.71
C GLY A 140 11.70 -10.16 -17.05
N LEU A 141 12.10 -11.30 -16.47
CA LEU A 141 11.35 -12.55 -16.54
C LEU A 141 9.92 -12.37 -16.01
N ASN A 142 9.77 -11.70 -14.87
CA ASN A 142 8.45 -11.46 -14.27
C ASN A 142 7.58 -10.50 -15.11
N VAL A 143 8.17 -9.52 -15.78
CA VAL A 143 7.49 -8.67 -16.78
C VAL A 143 6.92 -9.53 -17.92
N LEU A 144 7.68 -10.51 -18.42
CA LEU A 144 7.18 -11.41 -19.48
C LEU A 144 6.03 -12.31 -18.99
N ILE A 145 6.09 -12.79 -17.75
CA ILE A 145 5.00 -13.54 -17.11
C ILE A 145 3.75 -12.65 -17.01
N GLY A 146 3.91 -11.40 -16.56
CA GLY A 146 2.84 -10.40 -16.49
C GLY A 146 2.20 -10.11 -17.85
N ALA A 147 3.00 -10.01 -18.92
CA ALA A 147 2.51 -9.85 -20.29
C ALA A 147 1.68 -11.06 -20.73
N GLY A 148 2.04 -12.26 -20.24
CA GLY A 148 1.23 -13.46 -20.34
C GLY A 148 -0.15 -13.31 -19.71
N VAL A 149 -0.26 -12.74 -18.50
CA VAL A 149 -1.54 -12.48 -17.82
C VAL A 149 -2.43 -11.56 -18.65
N VAL A 150 -1.85 -10.46 -19.15
CA VAL A 150 -2.54 -9.50 -20.02
C VAL A 150 -3.06 -10.18 -21.29
N TYR A 151 -2.22 -11.00 -21.94
CA TYR A 151 -2.62 -11.74 -23.14
C TYR A 151 -3.72 -12.78 -22.86
N LEU A 152 -3.63 -13.52 -21.75
CA LEU A 152 -4.65 -14.48 -21.34
C LEU A 152 -5.98 -13.78 -20.99
N THR A 153 -5.94 -12.59 -20.40
CA THR A 153 -7.12 -11.75 -20.14
C THR A 153 -7.84 -11.41 -21.43
N TRP A 154 -7.10 -11.04 -22.48
CA TRP A 154 -7.66 -10.80 -23.80
C TRP A 154 -8.28 -12.07 -24.42
N LEU A 155 -7.59 -13.21 -24.32
CA LEU A 155 -8.12 -14.50 -24.78
C LEU A 155 -9.39 -14.91 -24.03
N LEU A 156 -9.47 -14.64 -22.73
CA LEU A 156 -10.64 -14.88 -21.90
C LEU A 156 -11.81 -14.00 -22.32
N GLY A 157 -11.59 -12.69 -22.48
CA GLY A 157 -12.62 -11.77 -22.94
C GLY A 157 -13.13 -12.08 -24.35
N THR A 158 -12.24 -12.47 -25.28
CA THR A 158 -12.64 -12.86 -26.64
C THR A 158 -13.36 -14.21 -26.69
N ALA A 159 -13.06 -15.14 -25.77
CA ALA A 159 -13.83 -16.38 -25.60
C ALA A 159 -15.24 -16.10 -25.05
N LEU A 160 -15.40 -15.17 -24.12
CA LEU A 160 -16.70 -14.78 -23.56
C LEU A 160 -17.56 -14.01 -24.57
N TRP A 161 -16.96 -13.06 -25.29
CA TRP A 161 -17.69 -12.20 -26.23
C TRP A 161 -17.02 -12.09 -27.61
N PRO A 162 -17.10 -13.15 -28.45
CA PRO A 162 -16.48 -13.16 -29.78
C PRO A 162 -16.96 -12.03 -30.70
N LYS A 163 -18.17 -11.52 -30.47
CA LYS A 163 -18.79 -10.44 -31.26
C LYS A 163 -18.58 -9.04 -30.68
N ARG A 164 -17.96 -8.90 -29.50
CA ARG A 164 -17.73 -7.61 -28.81
C ARG A 164 -16.27 -7.48 -28.36
N PRO A 165 -15.29 -7.48 -29.28
CA PRO A 165 -13.87 -7.46 -28.94
C PRO A 165 -13.44 -6.19 -28.19
N SER A 166 -14.17 -5.08 -28.31
CA SER A 166 -13.93 -3.87 -27.51
C SER A 166 -14.13 -4.10 -26.01
N LEU A 167 -15.03 -5.00 -25.60
CA LEU A 167 -15.19 -5.38 -24.19
C LEU A 167 -13.96 -6.09 -23.65
N ALA A 168 -13.42 -7.03 -24.45
CA ALA A 168 -12.19 -7.73 -24.11
C ALA A 168 -11.01 -6.76 -24.03
N LEU A 169 -10.89 -5.83 -24.99
CA LEU A 169 -9.81 -4.84 -25.01
C LEU A 169 -9.88 -3.88 -23.82
N GLY A 170 -11.06 -3.39 -23.43
CA GLY A 170 -11.22 -2.52 -22.26
C GLY A 170 -10.84 -3.21 -20.94
N ALA A 171 -11.29 -4.46 -20.75
CA ALA A 171 -10.90 -5.26 -19.59
C ALA A 171 -9.41 -5.62 -19.57
N THR A 172 -8.82 -5.90 -20.74
CA THR A 172 -7.38 -6.15 -20.86
C THR A 172 -6.59 -4.89 -20.51
N ALA A 173 -7.05 -3.74 -21.03
CA ALA A 173 -6.76 -2.37 -20.60
C ALA A 173 -6.52 -2.20 -19.10
N PHE A 174 -7.60 -2.52 -18.41
CA PHE A 174 -7.75 -2.36 -16.97
C PHE A 174 -6.78 -3.22 -16.15
N VAL A 175 -6.44 -4.41 -16.62
CA VAL A 175 -5.41 -5.27 -16.00
C VAL A 175 -4.01 -4.76 -16.35
N ALA A 176 -3.75 -4.48 -17.63
CA ALA A 176 -2.45 -4.05 -18.14
C ALA A 176 -1.99 -2.70 -17.57
N PHE A 177 -2.92 -1.83 -17.19
CA PHE A 177 -2.62 -0.54 -16.62
C PHE A 177 -3.21 -0.39 -15.21
N ASN A 178 -3.30 -1.50 -14.46
CA ASN A 178 -3.43 -1.42 -13.01
C ASN A 178 -2.02 -1.08 -12.44
N PRO A 179 -1.85 0.05 -11.71
CA PRO A 179 -0.52 0.48 -11.27
C PRO A 179 0.18 -0.54 -10.37
N MET A 180 -0.52 -1.15 -9.42
CA MET A 180 0.05 -2.20 -8.56
C MET A 180 0.45 -3.43 -9.36
N PHE A 181 -0.34 -3.85 -10.35
CA PHE A 181 0.01 -5.00 -11.19
C PHE A 181 1.25 -4.72 -12.04
N VAL A 182 1.36 -3.50 -12.60
CA VAL A 182 2.55 -3.04 -13.34
C VAL A 182 3.79 -3.03 -12.47
N TYR A 183 3.67 -2.49 -11.24
CA TYR A 183 4.74 -2.44 -10.24
C TYR A 183 5.23 -3.84 -9.81
N MET A 184 4.29 -4.72 -9.47
CA MET A 184 4.62 -6.09 -9.07
C MET A 184 5.17 -6.92 -10.23
N ALA A 185 4.74 -6.69 -11.47
CA ALA A 185 5.35 -7.31 -12.65
C ALA A 185 6.79 -6.83 -12.89
N GLY A 186 7.11 -5.59 -12.51
CA GLY A 186 8.47 -5.04 -12.50
C GLY A 186 9.33 -5.44 -11.31
N SER A 187 8.85 -6.33 -10.42
CA SER A 187 9.53 -6.72 -9.17
C SER A 187 9.72 -8.24 -9.07
N ILE A 188 10.59 -8.73 -8.18
CA ILE A 188 10.85 -10.16 -7.95
C ILE A 188 9.85 -10.74 -6.93
N ASN A 189 8.84 -11.47 -7.40
CA ASN A 189 7.81 -12.10 -6.55
C ASN A 189 7.09 -13.24 -7.28
N ASN A 190 6.34 -14.07 -6.55
CA ASN A 190 5.54 -15.16 -7.10
C ASN A 190 4.05 -14.80 -7.36
N ASP A 191 3.61 -13.57 -7.11
CA ASP A 191 2.21 -13.17 -7.29
C ASP A 191 1.81 -13.13 -8.77
N VAL A 192 2.71 -12.68 -9.63
CA VAL A 192 2.42 -12.51 -11.07
C VAL A 192 2.34 -13.87 -11.79
N ILE A 193 3.18 -14.84 -11.42
CA ILE A 193 3.05 -16.21 -11.93
C ILE A 193 1.79 -16.91 -11.38
N ALA A 194 1.38 -16.55 -10.16
CA ALA A 194 0.12 -17.04 -9.60
C ALA A 194 -1.07 -16.46 -10.38
N ALA A 195 -1.01 -15.18 -10.74
CA ALA A 195 -2.00 -14.54 -11.61
C ALA A 195 -2.08 -15.21 -12.99
N LEU A 196 -0.94 -15.51 -13.60
CA LEU A 196 -0.87 -16.21 -14.88
C LEU A 196 -1.54 -17.60 -14.80
N SER A 197 -1.19 -18.37 -13.77
CA SER A 197 -1.71 -19.72 -13.57
C SER A 197 -3.21 -19.71 -13.28
N GLY A 198 -3.69 -18.82 -12.41
CA GLY A 198 -5.12 -18.64 -12.13
C GLY A 198 -5.91 -18.26 -13.38
N THR A 199 -5.42 -17.29 -14.16
CA THR A 199 -6.05 -16.87 -15.42
C THR A 199 -6.08 -17.98 -16.46
N ALA A 200 -5.01 -18.78 -16.55
CA ALA A 200 -4.95 -19.92 -17.47
C ALA A 200 -5.98 -21.01 -17.09
N VAL A 201 -6.12 -21.33 -15.81
CA VAL A 201 -7.13 -22.25 -15.30
C VAL A 201 -8.54 -21.72 -15.60
N LEU A 202 -8.81 -20.44 -15.30
CA LEU A 202 -10.11 -19.82 -15.58
C LEU A 202 -10.45 -19.86 -17.07
N LEU A 203 -9.49 -19.53 -17.95
CA LEU A 203 -9.65 -19.61 -19.39
C LEU A 203 -9.96 -21.02 -19.87
N ALA A 204 -9.26 -22.02 -19.34
CA ALA A 204 -9.50 -23.43 -19.65
C ALA A 204 -10.91 -23.86 -19.22
N SER A 205 -11.32 -23.50 -18.00
CA SER A 205 -12.65 -23.78 -17.45
C SER A 205 -13.77 -23.12 -18.26
N VAL A 206 -13.60 -21.85 -18.66
CA VAL A 206 -14.57 -21.16 -19.54
C VAL A 206 -14.67 -21.84 -20.90
N LYS A 207 -13.55 -22.17 -21.54
CA LYS A 207 -13.54 -22.89 -22.83
C LYS A 207 -14.16 -24.28 -22.72
N LEU A 208 -13.97 -24.98 -21.60
CA LEU A 208 -14.60 -26.26 -21.33
C LEU A 208 -16.14 -26.13 -21.25
N VAL A 209 -16.65 -25.17 -20.49
CA VAL A 209 -18.11 -24.94 -20.37
C VAL A 209 -18.75 -24.52 -21.70
N GLN A 210 -17.99 -23.83 -22.55
CA GLN A 210 -18.41 -23.44 -23.89
C GLN A 210 -18.24 -24.54 -24.95
N SER A 211 -17.60 -25.68 -24.62
CA SER A 211 -17.36 -26.78 -25.55
C SER A 211 -18.66 -27.48 -25.97
N ASP A 212 -18.88 -27.59 -27.29
CA ASP A 212 -20.02 -28.34 -27.84
C ASP A 212 -19.89 -29.84 -27.62
N THR A 213 -18.67 -30.39 -27.67
CA THR A 213 -18.40 -31.83 -27.48
C THR A 213 -18.42 -32.25 -26.01
N GLY A 214 -18.29 -31.29 -25.08
CA GLY A 214 -18.20 -31.55 -23.65
C GLY A 214 -16.82 -32.03 -23.19
N LEU A 215 -16.79 -32.93 -22.20
CA LEU A 215 -15.57 -33.48 -21.60
C LEU A 215 -14.80 -34.37 -22.58
N SER A 216 -13.48 -34.36 -22.43
CA SER A 216 -12.57 -35.28 -23.13
C SER A 216 -11.32 -35.50 -22.29
N ARG A 217 -10.57 -36.59 -22.54
CA ARG A 217 -9.28 -36.85 -21.85
C ARG A 217 -8.28 -35.71 -22.02
N ARG A 218 -8.35 -34.96 -23.12
CA ARG A 218 -7.53 -33.76 -23.33
C ARG A 218 -7.78 -32.70 -22.26
N TRP A 219 -9.03 -32.53 -21.83
CA TRP A 219 -9.35 -31.60 -20.73
C TRP A 219 -8.77 -32.06 -19.40
N GLY A 220 -8.78 -33.37 -19.12
CA GLY A 220 -8.10 -33.92 -17.94
C GLY A 220 -6.60 -33.64 -17.95
N ILE A 221 -5.97 -33.76 -19.12
CA ILE A 221 -4.55 -33.45 -19.29
C ILE A 221 -4.25 -31.95 -19.09
N VAL A 222 -5.01 -31.09 -19.78
CA VAL A 222 -4.82 -29.63 -19.72
C VAL A 222 -5.09 -29.09 -18.33
N LEU A 223 -6.23 -29.43 -17.71
CA LEU A 223 -6.59 -28.93 -16.39
C LEU A 223 -5.67 -29.51 -15.30
N GLY A 224 -5.28 -30.78 -15.40
CA GLY A 224 -4.31 -31.38 -14.47
C GLY A 224 -2.93 -30.73 -14.54
N ALA A 225 -2.43 -30.46 -15.75
CA ALA A 225 -1.16 -29.76 -15.93
C ALA A 225 -1.22 -28.32 -15.42
N LEU A 226 -2.28 -27.57 -15.75
CA LEU A 226 -2.46 -26.20 -15.28
C LEU A 226 -2.61 -26.14 -13.77
N PHE A 227 -3.37 -27.06 -13.15
CA PHE A 227 -3.56 -27.08 -11.71
C PHE A 227 -2.28 -27.48 -10.97
N GLY A 228 -1.51 -28.46 -11.47
CA GLY A 228 -0.18 -28.78 -10.94
C GLY A 228 0.78 -27.60 -10.98
N LEU A 229 0.84 -26.87 -12.10
CA LEU A 229 1.66 -25.65 -12.22
C LEU A 229 1.17 -24.51 -11.32
N ALA A 230 -0.15 -24.38 -11.14
CA ALA A 230 -0.75 -23.42 -10.23
C ALA A 230 -0.31 -23.68 -8.78
N LEU A 231 -0.39 -24.93 -8.32
CA LEU A 231 0.10 -25.33 -7.00
C LEU A 231 1.61 -25.13 -6.83
N LEU A 232 2.41 -25.31 -7.90
CA LEU A 232 3.84 -25.02 -7.89
C LEU A 232 4.19 -23.52 -7.98
N SER A 233 3.22 -22.66 -8.28
CA SER A 233 3.39 -21.21 -8.31
C SER A 233 3.15 -20.60 -6.93
N LYS A 234 2.00 -20.94 -6.31
CA LYS A 234 1.61 -20.45 -5.00
C LYS A 234 0.51 -21.33 -4.38
N PHE A 235 0.63 -21.65 -3.09
CA PHE A 235 -0.29 -22.58 -2.44
C PHE A 235 -1.74 -22.07 -2.37
N ASN A 236 -1.95 -20.75 -2.31
CA ASN A 236 -3.30 -20.16 -2.32
C ASN A 236 -4.10 -20.53 -3.60
N LEU A 237 -3.44 -20.94 -4.67
CA LEU A 237 -4.09 -21.45 -5.87
C LEU A 237 -4.71 -22.83 -5.68
N ALA A 238 -4.54 -23.52 -4.55
CA ALA A 238 -5.33 -24.71 -4.22
C ALA A 238 -6.85 -24.42 -4.28
N ALA A 239 -7.25 -23.18 -3.99
CA ALA A 239 -8.62 -22.71 -4.11
C ALA A 239 -9.21 -22.92 -5.53
N VAL A 240 -8.41 -22.81 -6.60
CA VAL A 240 -8.90 -22.95 -7.99
C VAL A 240 -9.40 -24.36 -8.32
N ALA A 241 -9.13 -25.35 -7.46
CA ALA A 241 -9.75 -26.68 -7.57
C ALA A 241 -11.28 -26.58 -7.60
N LEU A 242 -11.87 -25.69 -6.79
CA LEU A 242 -13.33 -25.48 -6.77
C LEU A 242 -13.84 -24.96 -8.12
N LEU A 243 -13.08 -24.07 -8.76
CA LEU A 243 -13.40 -23.52 -10.08
C LEU A 243 -13.35 -24.62 -11.15
N ILE A 244 -12.31 -25.46 -11.12
CA ILE A 244 -12.13 -26.60 -12.02
C ILE A 244 -13.30 -27.58 -11.86
N GLU A 245 -13.59 -28.01 -10.63
CA GLU A 245 -14.62 -29.00 -10.37
C GLU A 245 -16.03 -28.48 -10.68
N THR A 246 -16.29 -27.20 -10.46
CA THR A 246 -17.54 -26.56 -10.89
C THR A 246 -17.71 -26.67 -12.40
N ALA A 247 -16.67 -26.36 -13.19
CA ALA A 247 -16.72 -26.43 -14.65
C ALA A 247 -16.84 -27.88 -15.16
N VAL A 248 -16.01 -28.80 -14.65
CA VAL A 248 -15.97 -30.21 -15.05
C VAL A 248 -17.29 -30.91 -14.70
N THR A 249 -17.79 -30.71 -13.47
CA THR A 249 -19.05 -31.32 -13.00
C THR A 249 -20.26 -30.74 -13.72
N TRP A 250 -20.29 -29.43 -13.97
CA TRP A 250 -21.36 -28.81 -14.76
C TRP A 250 -21.47 -29.41 -16.17
N VAL A 251 -20.34 -29.55 -16.88
CA VAL A 251 -20.34 -30.13 -18.23
C VAL A 251 -20.73 -31.61 -18.19
N ALA A 252 -20.21 -32.37 -17.23
CA ALA A 252 -20.58 -33.77 -17.03
C ALA A 252 -22.08 -33.95 -16.82
N TRP A 253 -22.68 -33.15 -15.93
CA TRP A 253 -24.10 -33.18 -15.64
C TRP A 253 -24.94 -32.81 -16.86
N ARG A 254 -24.63 -31.67 -17.50
CA ARG A 254 -25.37 -31.15 -18.67
C ARG A 254 -25.33 -32.12 -19.85
N LYS A 255 -24.19 -32.76 -20.10
CA LYS A 255 -23.95 -33.66 -21.24
C LYS A 255 -24.15 -35.14 -20.88
N LYS A 256 -24.48 -35.45 -19.62
CA LYS A 256 -24.61 -36.81 -19.06
C LYS A 256 -23.35 -37.67 -19.25
N GLN A 257 -22.17 -37.06 -19.10
CA GLN A 257 -20.85 -37.65 -19.36
C GLN A 257 -20.14 -38.15 -18.08
N TRP A 258 -20.84 -38.83 -17.18
CA TRP A 258 -20.30 -39.22 -15.86
C TRP A 258 -19.09 -40.18 -15.90
N ARG A 259 -19.03 -41.07 -16.89
CA ARG A 259 -17.83 -41.92 -17.07
C ARG A 259 -16.60 -41.09 -17.44
N LEU A 260 -16.76 -40.11 -18.35
CA LEU A 260 -15.69 -39.19 -18.72
C LEU A 260 -15.35 -38.24 -17.58
N TRP A 261 -16.31 -37.87 -16.74
CA TRP A 261 -16.05 -37.10 -15.52
C TRP A 261 -15.05 -37.81 -14.62
N LEU A 262 -15.22 -39.12 -14.39
CA LEU A 262 -14.27 -39.92 -13.62
C LEU A 262 -12.91 -40.01 -14.31
N GLU A 263 -12.87 -40.30 -15.62
CA GLU A 263 -11.60 -40.35 -16.38
C GLU A 263 -10.84 -39.01 -16.34
N VAL A 264 -11.55 -37.89 -16.50
CA VAL A 264 -10.98 -36.53 -16.44
C VAL A 264 -10.46 -36.22 -15.05
N ASN A 265 -11.23 -36.52 -14.00
CA ASN A 265 -10.81 -36.29 -12.61
C ASN A 265 -9.58 -37.14 -12.23
N LEU A 266 -9.54 -38.41 -12.64
CA LEU A 266 -8.36 -39.26 -12.44
C LEU A 266 -7.12 -38.71 -13.16
N LEU A 267 -7.29 -38.16 -14.38
CA LEU A 267 -6.19 -37.52 -15.10
C LEU A 267 -5.75 -36.21 -14.43
N ILE A 268 -6.69 -35.39 -13.94
CA ILE A 268 -6.40 -34.15 -13.20
C ILE A 268 -5.59 -34.51 -11.95
N ALA A 269 -6.09 -35.43 -11.13
CA ALA A 269 -5.41 -35.87 -9.91
C ALA A 269 -4.04 -36.48 -10.22
N GLY A 270 -3.95 -37.39 -11.19
CA GLY A 270 -2.71 -38.06 -11.55
C GLY A 270 -1.63 -37.10 -12.05
N LEU A 271 -1.97 -36.15 -12.92
CA LEU A 271 -1.00 -35.16 -13.40
C LEU A 271 -0.65 -34.12 -12.35
N THR A 272 -1.60 -33.72 -11.52
CA THR A 272 -1.33 -32.80 -10.40
C THR A 272 -0.35 -33.45 -9.42
N LEU A 273 -0.56 -34.73 -9.07
CA LEU A 273 0.36 -35.49 -8.22
C LEU A 273 1.73 -35.68 -8.89
N LEU A 274 1.77 -35.93 -10.20
CA LEU A 274 3.03 -36.07 -10.93
C LEU A 274 3.86 -34.77 -10.91
N LEU A 275 3.21 -33.62 -11.12
CA LEU A 275 3.90 -32.34 -11.23
C LEU A 275 4.21 -31.71 -9.87
N ALA A 276 3.23 -31.68 -8.96
CA ALA A 276 3.31 -30.96 -7.70
C ALA A 276 3.40 -31.87 -6.47
N GLY A 277 3.03 -33.15 -6.59
CA GLY A 277 2.94 -34.07 -5.45
C GLY A 277 4.27 -34.22 -4.69
N TRP A 278 5.40 -34.20 -5.39
CA TRP A 278 6.72 -34.27 -4.76
C TRP A 278 6.99 -33.11 -3.78
N TRP A 279 6.44 -31.92 -4.03
CA TRP A 279 6.59 -30.75 -3.16
C TRP A 279 5.83 -30.95 -1.85
N PHE A 280 4.60 -31.47 -1.91
CA PHE A 280 3.81 -31.81 -0.72
C PHE A 280 4.43 -32.97 0.06
N VAL A 281 4.98 -33.98 -0.63
CA VAL A 281 5.72 -35.07 0.03
C VAL A 281 6.97 -34.54 0.72
N ARG A 282 7.73 -33.64 0.06
CA ARG A 282 8.88 -32.97 0.68
C ARG A 282 8.46 -32.25 1.97
N ASN A 283 7.40 -31.47 1.93
CA ASN A 283 6.92 -30.72 3.09
C ASN A 283 6.44 -31.67 4.21
N GLN A 284 5.76 -32.76 3.86
CA GLN A 284 5.38 -33.79 4.82
C GLN A 284 6.59 -34.39 5.53
N ILE A 285 7.69 -34.62 4.82
CA ILE A 285 8.94 -35.15 5.38
C ILE A 285 9.64 -34.11 6.26
N LEU A 286 9.68 -32.84 5.83
CA LEU A 286 10.42 -31.78 6.53
C LEU A 286 9.68 -31.19 7.72
N TYR A 287 8.36 -31.05 7.62
CA TYR A 287 7.53 -30.28 8.56
C TYR A 287 6.48 -31.14 9.27
N GLY A 288 6.33 -32.41 8.89
CA GLY A 288 5.28 -33.28 9.43
C GLY A 288 3.89 -33.02 8.84
N GLU A 289 3.76 -32.08 7.91
CA GLU A 289 2.50 -31.74 7.24
C GLU A 289 2.75 -31.24 5.79
N PRO A 290 1.81 -31.46 4.84
CA PRO A 290 2.10 -31.33 3.42
C PRO A 290 2.17 -29.88 2.90
N THR A 291 1.59 -28.91 3.61
CA THR A 291 1.45 -27.52 3.14
C THR A 291 2.65 -26.63 3.51
N GLY A 292 3.35 -26.94 4.60
CA GLY A 292 4.37 -26.08 5.19
C GLY A 292 3.81 -24.87 5.96
N PHE A 293 2.48 -24.76 6.09
CA PHE A 293 1.79 -23.65 6.72
C PHE A 293 1.94 -23.63 8.24
N GLN A 294 1.96 -24.80 8.90
CA GLN A 294 2.12 -24.84 10.35
C GLN A 294 3.49 -24.28 10.76
N ARG A 295 4.54 -24.70 10.04
CA ARG A 295 5.89 -24.19 10.27
C ARG A 295 6.00 -22.69 10.00
N LEU A 296 5.25 -22.18 9.01
CA LEU A 296 5.17 -20.75 8.74
C LEU A 296 4.55 -20.00 9.92
N THR A 297 3.43 -20.48 10.45
CA THR A 297 2.74 -19.85 11.60
C THR A 297 3.58 -19.88 12.88
N GLU A 298 4.41 -20.91 13.09
CA GLU A 298 5.36 -20.96 14.20
C GLU A 298 6.44 -19.87 14.09
N LEU A 299 6.86 -19.56 12.87
CA LEU A 299 7.94 -18.58 12.60
C LEU A 299 7.44 -17.13 12.55
N TRP A 300 6.20 -16.90 12.10
CA TRP A 300 5.66 -15.56 11.83
C TRP A 300 4.56 -15.14 12.82
N GLY A 301 4.11 -16.04 13.68
CA GLY A 301 2.92 -15.86 14.50
C GLY A 301 1.64 -16.10 13.71
N VAL A 302 0.54 -16.25 14.44
CA VAL A 302 -0.80 -16.49 13.89
C VAL A 302 -1.84 -15.75 14.73
N ARG A 303 -2.80 -15.13 14.06
CA ARG A 303 -3.99 -14.54 14.69
C ARG A 303 -5.06 -15.61 14.85
N ASN A 304 -5.84 -15.56 15.93
CA ASN A 304 -7.01 -16.43 16.09
C ASN A 304 -8.15 -15.96 15.16
N PRO A 305 -8.59 -16.77 14.18
CA PRO A 305 -9.63 -16.35 13.24
C PRO A 305 -10.96 -16.01 13.89
N ALA A 306 -11.30 -16.63 15.03
CA ALA A 306 -12.56 -16.38 15.72
C ALA A 306 -12.62 -14.96 16.32
N GLU A 307 -11.47 -14.41 16.71
CA GLU A 307 -11.35 -13.11 17.38
C GLU A 307 -10.98 -12.00 16.38
N SER A 308 -10.49 -12.36 15.19
CA SER A 308 -9.91 -11.40 14.23
C SER A 308 -10.88 -10.90 13.15
N TRP A 309 -12.17 -11.21 13.25
CA TRP A 309 -13.17 -10.75 12.26
C TRP A 309 -13.26 -9.22 12.17
N GLY A 310 -13.26 -8.51 13.31
CA GLY A 310 -13.28 -7.05 13.34
C GLY A 310 -12.02 -6.45 12.68
N VAL A 311 -10.85 -7.01 13.01
CA VAL A 311 -9.56 -6.61 12.42
C VAL A 311 -9.54 -6.84 10.90
N ALA A 312 -10.01 -8.00 10.43
CA ALA A 312 -10.05 -8.30 9.01
C ALA A 312 -10.95 -7.32 8.23
N ILE A 313 -12.09 -6.90 8.81
CA ILE A 313 -12.95 -5.87 8.22
C ILE A 313 -12.27 -4.50 8.22
N PHE A 314 -11.61 -4.13 9.32
CA PHE A 314 -10.86 -2.88 9.46
C PHE A 314 -9.68 -2.79 8.47
N GLU A 315 -9.09 -3.91 8.09
CA GLU A 315 -7.98 -4.01 7.13
C GLU A 315 -8.44 -4.01 5.64
N LEU A 316 -9.75 -4.10 5.35
CA LEU A 316 -10.26 -4.09 3.97
C LEU A 316 -9.97 -2.80 3.19
N PRO A 317 -10.10 -1.57 3.77
CA PRO A 317 -9.71 -0.35 3.09
C PRO A 317 -8.24 -0.34 2.68
N TYR A 318 -7.34 -0.85 3.53
CA TYR A 318 -5.92 -0.98 3.19
C TYR A 318 -5.71 -2.02 2.09
N THR A 319 -6.40 -3.17 2.15
CA THR A 319 -6.41 -4.18 1.08
C THR A 319 -6.87 -3.60 -0.25
N TRP A 320 -7.88 -2.73 -0.21
CA TRP A 320 -8.39 -2.02 -1.38
C TRP A 320 -7.33 -1.09 -1.98
N THR A 321 -6.74 -0.19 -1.19
CA THR A 321 -5.73 0.75 -1.70
C THR A 321 -4.49 0.04 -2.25
N SER A 322 -4.02 -1.00 -1.55
CA SER A 322 -2.87 -1.82 -1.98
C SER A 322 -3.13 -2.66 -3.24
N LEU A 323 -4.38 -2.92 -3.63
CA LEU A 323 -4.70 -3.56 -4.92
C LEU A 323 -4.48 -2.62 -6.12
N TRP A 324 -4.50 -1.30 -5.89
CA TRP A 324 -4.46 -0.30 -6.94
C TRP A 324 -3.11 0.41 -7.07
N GLY A 325 -2.47 0.74 -5.95
CA GLY A 325 -1.19 1.44 -5.98
C GLY A 325 -0.82 1.95 -4.60
N ARG A 326 -0.26 1.06 -3.77
CA ARG A 326 0.46 1.42 -2.56
C ARG A 326 1.80 0.70 -2.63
N PHE A 327 2.84 1.40 -3.06
CA PHE A 327 4.11 0.78 -3.44
C PHE A 327 5.04 0.58 -2.23
N GLY A 328 6.18 -0.06 -2.47
CA GLY A 328 7.10 -0.47 -1.42
C GLY A 328 6.53 -1.58 -0.54
N TYR A 329 6.71 -1.45 0.77
CA TYR A 329 6.02 -2.12 1.86
C TYR A 329 4.72 -1.41 2.29
N GLY A 330 4.23 -0.47 1.49
CA GLY A 330 3.04 0.31 1.77
C GLY A 330 3.29 1.79 2.06
N GLN A 331 4.57 2.21 2.04
CA GLN A 331 5.04 3.55 2.38
C GLN A 331 4.93 4.58 1.26
N VAL A 332 4.56 4.16 0.03
CA VAL A 332 4.31 5.07 -1.09
C VAL A 332 2.84 4.97 -1.50
N PRO A 333 1.91 5.64 -0.77
CA PRO A 333 0.51 5.71 -1.15
C PRO A 333 0.29 6.71 -2.29
N LEU A 334 -0.74 6.45 -3.09
CA LEU A 334 -1.36 7.45 -3.96
C LEU A 334 -2.41 8.30 -3.20
N PRO A 335 -2.80 9.48 -3.71
CA PRO A 335 -3.88 10.28 -3.13
C PRO A 335 -5.21 9.54 -2.99
N ASP A 336 -5.94 9.82 -1.91
CA ASP A 336 -7.23 9.19 -1.63
C ASP A 336 -8.28 9.39 -2.72
N SER A 337 -8.24 10.53 -3.41
CA SER A 337 -9.11 10.82 -4.54
C SER A 337 -9.00 9.77 -5.65
N ILE A 338 -7.81 9.21 -5.87
CA ILE A 338 -7.57 8.13 -6.85
C ILE A 338 -8.27 6.85 -6.40
N TYR A 339 -8.09 6.44 -5.14
CA TYR A 339 -8.72 5.22 -4.61
C TYR A 339 -10.25 5.33 -4.58
N ILE A 340 -10.78 6.50 -4.22
CA ILE A 340 -12.21 6.79 -4.25
C ILE A 340 -12.73 6.71 -5.69
N GLY A 341 -12.02 7.29 -6.66
CA GLY A 341 -12.38 7.22 -8.08
C GLY A 341 -12.43 5.78 -8.61
N LEU A 342 -11.43 4.96 -8.28
CA LEU A 342 -11.39 3.55 -8.64
C LEU A 342 -12.52 2.76 -7.98
N ARG A 343 -12.87 3.10 -6.73
CA ARG A 343 -13.98 2.46 -5.99
C ARG A 343 -15.30 2.71 -6.69
N TRP A 344 -15.54 3.94 -7.14
CA TRP A 344 -16.72 4.27 -7.92
C TRP A 344 -16.71 3.61 -9.30
N LEU A 345 -15.57 3.57 -9.99
CA LEU A 345 -15.46 2.90 -11.30
C LEU A 345 -15.84 1.42 -11.22
N VAL A 346 -15.30 0.70 -10.24
CA VAL A 346 -15.65 -0.71 -9.99
C VAL A 346 -17.10 -0.84 -9.52
N GLY A 347 -17.53 -0.01 -8.58
CA GLY A 347 -18.89 -0.02 -8.03
C GLY A 347 -19.97 0.21 -9.09
N ILE A 348 -19.81 1.20 -9.98
CA ILE A 348 -20.72 1.48 -11.10
C ILE A 348 -20.74 0.31 -12.08
N GLY A 349 -19.57 -0.29 -12.36
CA GLY A 349 -19.48 -1.50 -13.17
C GLY A 349 -20.27 -2.65 -12.57
N LEU A 350 -20.03 -2.98 -11.30
CA LEU A 350 -20.74 -4.06 -10.60
C LEU A 350 -22.24 -3.80 -10.48
N LEU A 351 -22.67 -2.56 -10.24
CA LEU A 351 -24.09 -2.20 -10.24
C LEU A 351 -24.72 -2.42 -11.63
N GLY A 352 -24.03 -2.02 -12.70
CA GLY A 352 -24.46 -2.28 -14.07
C GLY A 352 -24.55 -3.78 -14.40
N LEU A 353 -23.66 -4.59 -13.82
CA LEU A 353 -23.72 -6.05 -13.91
C LEU A 353 -25.00 -6.60 -13.25
N VAL A 354 -25.34 -6.12 -12.04
CA VAL A 354 -26.57 -6.50 -11.33
C VAL A 354 -27.81 -6.13 -12.15
N LEU A 355 -27.87 -4.92 -12.72
CA LEU A 355 -28.99 -4.49 -13.57
C LEU A 355 -29.16 -5.38 -14.81
N ARG A 356 -28.04 -5.83 -15.40
CA ARG A 356 -28.06 -6.70 -16.58
C ARG A 356 -28.46 -8.14 -16.24
N LEU A 357 -28.08 -8.65 -15.06
CA LEU A 357 -28.36 -10.02 -14.63
C LEU A 357 -29.68 -10.17 -13.86
N GLY A 358 -30.20 -9.10 -13.23
CA GLY A 358 -31.43 -9.11 -12.42
C GLY A 358 -32.66 -9.65 -13.15
N PRO A 359 -32.96 -9.22 -14.39
CA PRO A 359 -34.08 -9.76 -15.17
C PRO A 359 -33.94 -11.23 -15.59
N LEU A 360 -32.71 -11.78 -15.58
CA LEU A 360 -32.45 -13.21 -15.84
C LEU A 360 -32.72 -14.05 -14.58
N LEU A 361 -32.45 -13.50 -13.39
CA LEU A 361 -32.67 -14.17 -12.11
C LEU A 361 -34.15 -14.15 -11.70
N SER A 362 -34.90 -13.09 -11.98
CA SER A 362 -36.34 -13.00 -11.69
C SER A 362 -37.21 -13.97 -12.52
N ARG A 363 -36.66 -14.53 -13.61
CA ARG A 363 -37.31 -15.59 -14.41
C ARG A 363 -37.10 -17.00 -13.86
N PHE A 364 -36.30 -17.16 -12.81
CA PHE A 364 -36.15 -18.42 -12.06
C PHE A 364 -37.05 -18.49 -10.81
N SER A 365 -37.86 -17.46 -10.52
CA SER A 365 -38.95 -17.59 -9.56
C SER A 365 -40.05 -18.49 -10.16
N PRO A 366 -40.52 -19.53 -9.43
CA PRO A 366 -41.68 -20.30 -9.85
C PRO A 366 -42.92 -19.42 -9.73
N SER A 367 -43.32 -18.78 -10.84
CA SER A 367 -44.65 -18.18 -10.93
C SER A 367 -45.70 -19.31 -10.88
N PRO A 368 -46.73 -19.18 -10.03
CA PRO A 368 -47.77 -20.20 -9.90
C PRO A 368 -48.72 -20.14 -11.11
N GLN A 369 -48.81 -21.29 -11.80
CA GLN A 369 -49.79 -21.73 -12.81
C GLN A 369 -50.06 -20.85 -14.04
N PRO A 370 -50.16 -21.46 -15.25
CA PRO A 370 -50.67 -20.79 -16.43
C PRO A 370 -52.20 -20.69 -16.37
N SER A 371 -52.76 -19.48 -16.39
CA SER A 371 -54.17 -19.27 -16.72
C SER A 371 -54.39 -19.49 -18.23
N PRO A 372 -55.33 -20.35 -18.65
CA PRO A 372 -55.60 -20.56 -20.06
C PRO A 372 -56.64 -19.54 -20.54
N SER A 373 -56.19 -18.47 -21.20
CA SER A 373 -56.94 -17.75 -22.26
C SER A 373 -56.36 -16.38 -22.53
N ARG A 374 -55.66 -16.26 -23.66
CA ARG A 374 -55.89 -15.22 -24.68
C ARG A 374 -54.81 -15.35 -25.75
N GLU A 375 -55.25 -15.75 -26.93
CA GLU A 375 -54.54 -15.48 -28.17
C GLU A 375 -54.20 -13.99 -28.23
N ARG A 376 -52.91 -13.68 -28.20
CA ARG A 376 -52.39 -12.39 -28.64
C ARG A 376 -51.21 -12.68 -29.55
N GLU A 377 -51.34 -12.16 -30.77
CA GLU A 377 -50.39 -12.20 -31.86
C GLU A 377 -48.94 -11.93 -31.44
N PRO A 378 -47.96 -12.47 -32.19
CA PRO A 378 -46.55 -12.32 -31.89
C PRO A 378 -46.09 -10.89 -32.20
N SER A 379 -46.20 -10.00 -31.23
CA SER A 379 -45.53 -8.70 -31.30
C SER A 379 -44.02 -8.90 -31.15
N SER A 380 -43.36 -8.73 -32.29
CA SER A 380 -41.93 -8.60 -32.48
C SER A 380 -41.32 -7.54 -31.56
N LEU A 381 -40.54 -7.97 -30.58
CA LEU A 381 -39.52 -7.16 -29.91
C LEU A 381 -38.16 -7.83 -30.13
N PRO A 382 -37.29 -7.27 -31.00
CA PRO A 382 -36.02 -7.87 -31.35
C PRO A 382 -34.96 -7.45 -30.34
N LEU A 383 -34.66 -8.30 -29.36
CA LEU A 383 -33.41 -8.22 -28.63
C LEU A 383 -32.86 -9.62 -28.36
N LEU A 384 -31.69 -9.86 -28.94
CA LEU A 384 -30.89 -11.10 -28.99
C LEU A 384 -31.31 -12.11 -30.06
N GLY A 385 -31.02 -11.75 -31.31
CA GLY A 385 -30.99 -12.71 -32.43
C GLY A 385 -29.81 -13.69 -32.33
N GLY A 386 -30.12 -14.98 -32.49
CA GLY A 386 -29.16 -16.07 -32.72
C GLY A 386 -29.26 -17.21 -31.71
N GLY A 387 -30.07 -18.22 -32.02
CA GLY A 387 -30.26 -19.43 -31.23
C GLY A 387 -29.03 -20.34 -31.11
N LEU A 388 -29.12 -21.30 -30.18
CA LEU A 388 -28.12 -22.30 -29.79
C LEU A 388 -26.88 -21.70 -29.07
N GLY A 389 -27.00 -21.41 -27.76
CA GLY A 389 -25.86 -20.92 -26.94
C GLY A 389 -26.18 -20.26 -25.59
N ARG A 390 -27.48 -20.05 -25.27
CA ARG A 390 -27.92 -19.22 -24.12
C ARG A 390 -27.44 -19.68 -22.73
N GLY A 391 -27.23 -20.98 -22.52
CA GLY A 391 -26.83 -21.53 -21.21
C GLY A 391 -25.32 -21.52 -20.94
N SER A 392 -24.47 -21.73 -21.94
CA SER A 392 -23.01 -21.80 -21.75
C SER A 392 -22.39 -20.44 -21.43
N SER A 393 -22.86 -19.35 -22.06
CA SER A 393 -22.36 -18.01 -21.77
C SER A 393 -22.74 -17.50 -20.37
N ALA A 394 -23.93 -17.84 -19.87
CA ALA A 394 -24.34 -17.48 -18.51
C ALA A 394 -23.48 -18.20 -17.45
N VAL A 395 -23.21 -19.49 -17.64
CA VAL A 395 -22.34 -20.25 -16.73
C VAL A 395 -20.89 -19.80 -16.79
N ALA A 396 -20.40 -19.42 -17.97
CA ALA A 396 -19.07 -18.82 -18.08
C ALA A 396 -18.95 -17.52 -17.27
N LEU A 397 -19.99 -16.68 -17.24
CA LEU A 397 -20.02 -15.49 -16.38
C LEU A 397 -20.09 -15.85 -14.89
N LEU A 398 -20.85 -16.89 -14.53
CA LEU A 398 -20.88 -17.40 -13.15
C LEU A 398 -19.52 -17.93 -12.69
N LEU A 399 -18.72 -18.53 -13.58
CA LEU A 399 -17.35 -18.93 -13.25
C LEU A 399 -16.46 -17.72 -12.94
N LEU A 400 -16.62 -16.59 -13.65
CA LEU A 400 -15.90 -15.36 -13.31
C LEU A 400 -16.32 -14.81 -11.95
N VAL A 401 -17.63 -14.83 -11.64
CA VAL A 401 -18.14 -14.39 -10.32
C VAL A 401 -17.63 -15.32 -9.22
N LEU A 402 -17.63 -16.64 -9.46
CA LEU A 402 -17.08 -17.63 -8.54
C LEU A 402 -15.59 -17.38 -8.29
N ASP A 403 -14.81 -17.11 -9.34
CA ASP A 403 -13.38 -16.81 -9.23
C ASP A 403 -13.12 -15.57 -8.35
N VAL A 404 -13.85 -14.47 -8.59
CA VAL A 404 -13.80 -13.26 -7.74
C VAL A 404 -14.18 -13.56 -6.28
N ALA A 405 -15.29 -14.25 -6.05
CA ALA A 405 -15.75 -14.58 -4.71
C ALA A 405 -14.75 -15.50 -3.97
N LEU A 406 -14.17 -16.46 -4.70
CA LEU A 406 -13.20 -17.40 -4.19
C LEU A 406 -11.91 -16.69 -3.74
N PHE A 407 -11.33 -15.83 -4.57
CA PHE A 407 -10.11 -15.11 -4.19
C PHE A 407 -10.36 -14.01 -3.18
N PHE A 408 -11.56 -13.42 -3.14
CA PHE A 408 -11.96 -12.59 -2.01
C PHE A 408 -11.96 -13.40 -0.70
N ALA A 409 -12.53 -14.61 -0.70
CA ALA A 409 -12.52 -15.48 0.48
C ALA A 409 -11.09 -15.91 0.89
N VAL A 410 -10.20 -16.16 -0.09
CA VAL A 410 -8.78 -16.45 0.17
C VAL A 410 -8.08 -15.27 0.85
N VAL A 411 -8.26 -14.05 0.32
CA VAL A 411 -7.68 -12.84 0.92
C VAL A 411 -8.27 -12.59 2.30
N PHE A 412 -9.59 -12.69 2.44
CA PHE A 412 -10.26 -12.49 3.73
C PHE A 412 -9.80 -13.52 4.78
N ASN A 413 -9.63 -14.79 4.38
CA ASN A 413 -9.07 -15.81 5.27
C ASN A 413 -7.62 -15.51 5.66
N TYR A 414 -6.82 -14.96 4.75
CA TYR A 414 -5.47 -14.51 5.07
C TYR A 414 -5.48 -13.38 6.12
N LEU A 415 -6.38 -12.39 6.00
CA LEU A 415 -6.51 -11.30 6.99
C LEU A 415 -6.91 -11.81 8.38
N LEU A 416 -7.72 -12.88 8.44
CA LEU A 416 -8.12 -13.51 9.71
C LEU A 416 -6.97 -14.22 10.44
N VAL A 417 -5.97 -14.71 9.69
CA VAL A 417 -4.95 -15.65 10.22
C VAL A 417 -3.56 -14.99 10.30
N SER A 418 -3.22 -14.11 9.37
CA SER A 418 -1.88 -13.55 9.26
C SER A 418 -1.76 -12.21 9.98
N PRO A 419 -0.70 -12.01 10.79
CA PRO A 419 -0.36 -10.70 11.34
C PRO A 419 0.40 -9.80 10.35
N ALA A 420 0.83 -10.30 9.20
CA ALA A 420 1.76 -9.62 8.29
C ALA A 420 1.12 -8.54 7.39
N GLY A 421 -0.03 -7.98 7.79
CA GLY A 421 -0.70 -6.87 7.14
C GLY A 421 -1.49 -7.22 5.88
N ALA A 422 -2.32 -6.28 5.44
CA ALA A 422 -3.36 -6.50 4.44
C ALA A 422 -2.86 -6.27 3.00
N MET A 423 -2.82 -7.32 2.17
CA MET A 423 -2.13 -7.27 0.87
C MET A 423 -3.09 -7.54 -0.31
N GLY A 424 -3.50 -6.49 -1.01
CA GLY A 424 -4.42 -6.58 -2.16
C GLY A 424 -3.88 -7.42 -3.33
N ARG A 425 -2.55 -7.50 -3.51
CA ARG A 425 -1.88 -8.29 -4.56
C ARG A 425 -2.23 -9.79 -4.57
N PHE A 426 -2.67 -10.35 -3.44
CA PHE A 426 -3.11 -11.75 -3.38
C PHE A 426 -4.41 -12.01 -4.17
N PHE A 427 -5.12 -10.95 -4.55
CA PHE A 427 -6.29 -11.01 -5.41
C PHE A 427 -5.94 -11.08 -6.91
N PHE A 428 -4.68 -10.93 -7.32
CA PHE A 428 -4.29 -10.92 -8.74
C PHE A 428 -4.78 -12.11 -9.58
N PRO A 429 -4.88 -13.36 -9.07
CA PRO A 429 -5.49 -14.46 -9.82
C PRO A 429 -6.92 -14.17 -10.31
N ALA A 430 -7.69 -13.38 -9.56
CA ALA A 430 -9.05 -12.96 -9.93
C ALA A 430 -9.15 -11.56 -10.57
N LEU A 431 -8.04 -10.82 -10.67
CA LEU A 431 -8.03 -9.48 -11.26
C LEU A 431 -8.57 -9.49 -12.72
N PRO A 432 -8.23 -10.46 -13.59
CA PRO A 432 -8.84 -10.56 -14.92
C PRO A 432 -10.35 -10.81 -14.92
N ALA A 433 -10.84 -11.64 -14.00
CA ALA A 433 -12.28 -11.91 -13.85
C ALA A 433 -13.02 -10.64 -13.41
N LEU A 434 -12.48 -9.94 -12.40
CA LEU A 434 -13.01 -8.65 -11.94
C LEU A 434 -13.05 -7.62 -13.07
N ALA A 435 -11.94 -7.47 -13.83
CA ALA A 435 -11.86 -6.53 -14.93
C ALA A 435 -12.93 -6.79 -16.02
N LEU A 436 -13.11 -8.06 -16.39
CA LEU A 436 -14.11 -8.47 -17.39
C LEU A 436 -15.54 -8.23 -16.88
N LEU A 437 -15.83 -8.55 -15.62
CA LEU A 437 -17.15 -8.32 -15.01
C LEU A 437 -17.47 -6.84 -14.89
N THR A 438 -16.53 -6.02 -14.40
CA THR A 438 -16.66 -4.57 -14.30
C THR A 438 -16.93 -3.97 -15.67
N PHE A 439 -16.15 -4.31 -16.70
CA PHE A 439 -16.33 -3.74 -18.03
C PHE A 439 -17.61 -4.21 -18.71
N TYR A 440 -18.01 -5.47 -18.49
CA TYR A 440 -19.31 -5.97 -18.93
C TYR A 440 -20.44 -5.18 -18.27
N GLY A 441 -20.38 -4.93 -16.97
CA GLY A 441 -21.38 -4.13 -16.27
C GLY A 441 -21.41 -2.65 -16.68
N LEU A 442 -20.26 -2.01 -16.89
CA LEU A 442 -20.18 -0.63 -17.42
C LEU A 442 -20.88 -0.50 -18.78
N SER A 443 -20.72 -1.50 -19.65
CA SER A 443 -21.43 -1.49 -20.95
C SER A 443 -22.96 -1.59 -20.82
N ALA A 444 -23.50 -2.02 -19.66
CA ALA A 444 -24.95 -2.10 -19.45
C ALA A 444 -25.59 -0.72 -19.35
N TRP A 445 -24.90 0.25 -18.76
CA TRP A 445 -25.36 1.64 -18.69
C TRP A 445 -25.48 2.26 -20.09
N LEU A 446 -24.54 1.93 -20.98
CA LEU A 446 -24.60 2.40 -22.36
C LEU A 446 -25.78 1.81 -23.14
N ASP A 447 -26.09 0.53 -22.92
CA ASP A 447 -27.26 -0.11 -23.52
C ASP A 447 -28.58 0.51 -22.99
N LEU A 448 -28.59 1.02 -21.76
CA LEU A 448 -29.74 1.71 -21.16
C LEU A 448 -29.96 3.11 -21.76
N ILE A 449 -28.86 3.87 -21.95
CA ILE A 449 -28.90 5.25 -22.48
C ILE A 449 -29.11 5.26 -24.00
N SER A 450 -28.57 4.28 -24.71
CA SER A 450 -28.66 4.17 -26.18
C SER A 450 -29.13 2.77 -26.58
N PRO A 451 -30.43 2.46 -26.42
CA PRO A 451 -30.95 1.14 -26.73
C PRO A 451 -30.73 0.80 -28.22
N PRO A 452 -30.29 -0.43 -28.54
CA PRO A 452 -30.05 -0.82 -29.92
C PRO A 452 -31.35 -0.73 -30.73
N LYS A 453 -31.35 0.02 -31.83
CA LYS A 453 -32.51 0.13 -32.72
C LYS A 453 -32.84 -1.25 -33.32
N PRO A 454 -34.14 -1.61 -33.45
CA PRO A 454 -34.57 -2.86 -34.07
C PRO A 454 -34.05 -2.95 -35.51
N ILE A 455 -33.30 -4.01 -35.81
CA ILE A 455 -32.59 -4.18 -37.09
C ILE A 455 -33.53 -4.85 -38.10
N SER A 456 -33.78 -4.20 -39.24
CA SER A 456 -34.60 -4.75 -40.34
C SER A 456 -33.79 -5.43 -41.45
N THR A 457 -32.46 -5.26 -41.53
CA THR A 457 -31.63 -5.87 -42.59
C THR A 457 -30.19 -6.23 -42.14
N PRO A 458 -29.55 -7.26 -42.74
CA PRO A 458 -28.17 -7.68 -42.40
C PRO A 458 -27.09 -6.62 -42.65
N SER A 459 -27.29 -5.75 -43.65
CA SER A 459 -26.40 -4.61 -43.95
C SER A 459 -26.51 -3.48 -42.91
N ALA A 460 -27.68 -3.33 -42.28
CA ALA A 460 -27.89 -2.42 -41.15
C ALA A 460 -27.25 -2.93 -39.84
N ALA A 461 -27.07 -4.24 -39.67
CA ALA A 461 -26.37 -4.83 -38.51
C ALA A 461 -24.88 -4.46 -38.47
N LEU A 462 -24.23 -4.37 -39.63
CA LEU A 462 -22.84 -3.94 -39.73
C LEU A 462 -22.67 -2.44 -39.46
N ARG A 463 -23.64 -1.61 -39.89
CA ARG A 463 -23.66 -0.15 -39.62
C ARG A 463 -24.01 0.18 -38.16
N THR A 464 -24.91 -0.56 -37.52
CA THR A 464 -25.25 -0.39 -36.09
C THR A 464 -24.13 -0.88 -35.16
N SER A 465 -23.36 -1.91 -35.55
CA SER A 465 -22.15 -2.32 -34.82
C SER A 465 -21.05 -1.25 -34.81
N LEU A 466 -21.03 -0.34 -35.79
CA LEU A 466 -20.12 0.80 -35.85
C LEU A 466 -20.60 2.01 -35.03
N GLN A 467 -21.85 2.01 -34.57
CA GLN A 467 -22.47 3.09 -33.77
C GLN A 467 -22.60 2.73 -32.28
N SER A 468 -22.07 1.58 -31.85
CA SER A 468 -22.05 1.22 -30.43
C SER A 468 -21.11 2.15 -29.66
N PRO A 469 -21.50 2.70 -28.50
CA PRO A 469 -20.61 3.52 -27.67
C PRO A 469 -19.55 2.70 -26.89
N VAL A 470 -19.61 1.37 -26.94
CA VAL A 470 -18.70 0.48 -26.17
C VAL A 470 -17.21 0.65 -26.55
N PRO A 471 -16.82 0.79 -27.82
CA PRO A 471 -15.43 1.11 -28.17
C PRO A 471 -14.96 2.45 -27.58
N PHE A 472 -15.84 3.45 -27.49
CA PHE A 472 -15.49 4.73 -26.87
C PHE A 472 -15.23 4.57 -25.37
N LEU A 473 -16.11 3.87 -24.66
CA LEU A 473 -15.87 3.48 -23.26
C LEU A 473 -14.54 2.74 -23.08
N ALA A 474 -14.21 1.82 -24.00
CA ALA A 474 -12.95 1.10 -23.95
C ALA A 474 -11.76 2.05 -24.11
N ILE A 475 -11.82 3.03 -25.01
CA ILE A 475 -10.69 3.97 -25.15
C ILE A 475 -10.57 4.89 -23.93
N ILE A 476 -11.66 5.41 -23.34
CA ILE A 476 -11.51 6.30 -22.16
C ILE A 476 -10.99 5.51 -20.97
N VAL A 477 -11.47 4.28 -20.73
CA VAL A 477 -10.96 3.46 -19.63
C VAL A 477 -9.50 3.10 -19.88
N ASN A 478 -9.12 2.73 -21.11
CA ASN A 478 -7.73 2.45 -21.46
C ASN A 478 -6.83 3.67 -21.25
N LEU A 479 -7.24 4.84 -21.75
CA LEU A 479 -6.49 6.10 -21.58
C LEU A 479 -6.42 6.50 -20.11
N GLY A 480 -7.52 6.39 -19.37
CA GLY A 480 -7.60 6.73 -17.95
C GLY A 480 -6.70 5.83 -17.11
N MET A 481 -6.75 4.51 -17.30
CA MET A 481 -5.90 3.56 -16.56
C MET A 481 -4.42 3.71 -16.95
N ALA A 482 -4.12 3.91 -18.24
CA ALA A 482 -2.75 4.18 -18.69
C ALA A 482 -2.20 5.48 -18.09
N THR A 483 -3.00 6.56 -18.11
CA THR A 483 -2.63 7.86 -17.53
C THR A 483 -2.42 7.73 -16.02
N LEU A 484 -3.34 7.05 -15.32
CA LEU A 484 -3.20 6.75 -13.90
C LEU A 484 -1.89 6.00 -13.60
N THR A 485 -1.55 4.98 -14.39
CA THR A 485 -0.31 4.23 -14.18
C THR A 485 0.92 5.07 -14.46
N ILE A 486 0.90 5.91 -15.50
CA ILE A 486 1.99 6.84 -15.79
C ILE A 486 2.18 7.80 -14.61
N ILE A 487 1.09 8.40 -14.11
CA ILE A 487 1.14 9.30 -12.94
C ILE A 487 1.65 8.55 -11.70
N ALA A 488 1.17 7.33 -11.45
CA ALA A 488 1.59 6.53 -10.29
C ALA A 488 3.08 6.18 -10.34
N ILE A 489 3.60 5.76 -11.50
CA ILE A 489 5.00 5.34 -11.65
C ILE A 489 5.95 6.54 -11.74
N PHE A 490 5.64 7.55 -12.54
CA PHE A 490 6.55 8.67 -12.78
C PHE A 490 6.32 9.88 -11.86
N GLY A 491 5.12 10.03 -11.29
CA GLY A 491 4.77 11.14 -10.42
C GLY A 491 4.84 10.83 -8.93
N TYR A 492 4.70 9.57 -8.52
CA TYR A 492 4.73 9.18 -7.10
C TYR A 492 5.86 8.21 -6.79
N LEU A 493 5.99 7.11 -7.54
CA LEU A 493 7.05 6.12 -7.28
C LEU A 493 8.45 6.68 -7.56
N ALA A 494 8.63 7.36 -8.71
CA ALA A 494 9.92 7.93 -9.07
C ALA A 494 10.35 9.07 -8.13
N ASP A 495 9.39 9.86 -7.66
CA ASP A 495 9.64 10.96 -6.73
C ASP A 495 10.02 10.44 -5.34
N ALA A 496 9.30 9.43 -4.83
CA ALA A 496 9.53 8.84 -3.51
C ALA A 496 10.94 8.24 -3.33
N PHE A 497 11.64 7.92 -4.43
CA PHE A 497 12.99 7.37 -4.45
C PHE A 497 13.99 8.23 -5.24
N GLY A 498 13.56 9.43 -5.67
CA GLY A 498 14.36 10.36 -6.44
C GLY A 498 15.53 10.91 -5.62
N ARG A 499 16.64 11.21 -6.30
CA ARG A 499 17.75 11.98 -5.72
C ARG A 499 17.33 13.44 -5.54
N PRO A 500 17.94 14.17 -4.59
CA PRO A 500 17.69 15.60 -4.40
C PRO A 500 18.00 16.39 -5.68
N GLU A 501 17.30 17.50 -5.85
CA GLU A 501 17.53 18.42 -6.97
C GLU A 501 18.96 18.99 -6.91
N THR A 502 19.61 19.11 -8.07
CA THR A 502 20.96 19.70 -8.17
C THR A 502 20.90 21.15 -8.60
N PHE A 503 21.83 21.99 -8.15
CA PHE A 503 21.92 23.40 -8.59
C PHE A 503 23.30 23.74 -9.18
N ALA A 504 23.31 24.72 -10.10
CA ALA A 504 24.53 25.17 -10.76
C ALA A 504 25.40 26.06 -9.85
N ALA A 505 26.70 26.15 -10.15
CA ALA A 505 27.66 26.93 -9.35
C ALA A 505 27.32 28.42 -9.24
N ASP A 506 26.71 28.96 -10.29
CA ASP A 506 26.36 30.36 -10.49
C ASP A 506 24.92 30.68 -10.07
N THR A 507 24.17 29.68 -9.58
CA THR A 507 22.82 29.90 -9.04
C THR A 507 22.88 30.85 -7.83
N ALA A 508 22.07 31.90 -7.86
CA ALA A 508 21.90 32.79 -6.72
C ALA A 508 21.16 32.04 -5.59
N VAL A 509 21.90 31.65 -4.55
CA VAL A 509 21.36 30.89 -3.42
C VAL A 509 20.57 31.80 -2.47
N PRO A 510 19.33 31.44 -2.08
CA PRO A 510 18.56 32.17 -1.07
C PRO A 510 19.26 32.17 0.31
N ASN A 511 19.12 33.26 1.06
CA ASN A 511 19.72 33.47 2.39
C ASN A 511 21.15 32.90 2.50
N PRO A 512 22.13 33.47 1.78
CA PRO A 512 23.47 32.91 1.70
C PRO A 512 24.19 32.96 3.06
N ILE A 513 24.74 31.83 3.49
CA ILE A 513 25.50 31.69 4.75
C ILE A 513 26.97 31.36 4.46
N ASN A 514 27.24 30.40 3.57
CA ASN A 514 28.57 29.84 3.32
C ASN A 514 29.25 29.30 4.59
N ALA A 515 28.51 28.52 5.39
CA ALA A 515 29.05 27.83 6.56
C ALA A 515 29.68 26.49 6.13
N GLN A 516 30.92 26.26 6.53
CA GLN A 516 31.64 25.02 6.26
C GLN A 516 31.43 24.02 7.41
N PHE A 517 31.04 22.80 7.04
CA PHE A 517 30.88 21.66 7.94
C PHE A 517 32.07 20.73 7.76
N ASP A 518 32.89 20.62 8.80
CA ASP A 518 34.16 19.91 8.77
C ASP A 518 35.02 20.33 7.54
N SER A 519 35.59 19.39 6.81
CA SER A 519 36.50 19.61 5.68
C SER A 519 35.88 19.26 4.33
N PHE A 520 34.60 18.85 4.31
CA PHE A 520 34.00 18.21 3.13
C PHE A 520 32.68 18.81 2.64
N ALA A 521 31.99 19.65 3.41
CA ALA A 521 30.73 20.24 2.99
C ALA A 521 30.63 21.73 3.31
N ILE A 522 29.96 22.49 2.45
CA ILE A 522 29.60 23.88 2.66
C ILE A 522 28.10 24.03 2.46
N LEU A 523 27.41 24.58 3.46
CA LEU A 523 26.06 25.09 3.29
C LEU A 523 26.13 26.47 2.65
N ARG A 524 25.76 26.57 1.37
CA ARG A 524 25.77 27.82 0.61
C ARG A 524 24.69 28.78 1.11
N GLY A 525 23.53 28.27 1.48
CA GLY A 525 22.40 29.03 2.03
C GLY A 525 21.17 28.15 2.19
N TYR A 526 20.03 28.77 2.43
CA TYR A 526 18.78 28.06 2.72
C TYR A 526 17.56 28.86 2.29
N LYS A 527 16.44 28.17 2.09
CA LYS A 527 15.14 28.79 1.83
C LYS A 527 14.10 28.22 2.78
N LEU A 528 13.28 29.11 3.33
CA LEU A 528 12.11 28.79 4.13
C LEU A 528 10.86 29.17 3.34
N ASP A 529 9.82 28.34 3.43
CA ASP A 529 8.50 28.67 2.90
C ASP A 529 7.75 29.69 3.77
N SER A 530 7.96 29.65 5.08
CA SER A 530 7.38 30.55 6.07
C SER A 530 8.36 30.81 7.22
N THR A 531 8.22 31.94 7.92
CA THR A 531 8.87 32.21 9.22
C THR A 531 7.90 32.11 10.39
N THR A 532 6.65 31.75 10.10
CA THR A 532 5.59 31.53 11.08
C THR A 532 5.08 30.11 10.95
N LEU A 533 5.04 29.37 12.05
CA LEU A 533 4.57 28.01 12.14
C LEU A 533 3.37 27.94 13.07
N GLN A 534 2.39 27.11 12.75
CA GLN A 534 1.24 26.83 13.62
C GLN A 534 1.40 25.43 14.23
N PRO A 535 0.92 25.19 15.47
CA PRO A 535 0.79 23.85 16.02
C PRO A 535 0.12 22.88 15.04
N GLY A 536 0.66 21.67 14.90
CA GLY A 536 0.21 20.66 13.94
C GLY A 536 0.53 20.94 12.47
N GLY A 537 1.02 22.15 12.15
CA GLY A 537 1.51 22.51 10.83
C GLY A 537 2.93 21.97 10.57
N TYR A 538 3.49 22.35 9.43
CA TYR A 538 4.87 22.03 9.08
C TYR A 538 5.59 23.23 8.44
N LEU A 539 6.91 23.20 8.52
CA LEU A 539 7.82 24.12 7.84
C LEU A 539 8.58 23.35 6.75
N THR A 540 8.73 23.95 5.57
CA THR A 540 9.60 23.42 4.51
C THR A 540 10.92 24.19 4.50
N LEU A 541 12.02 23.47 4.74
CA LEU A 541 13.38 23.99 4.74
C LEU A 541 14.18 23.38 3.59
N ASP A 542 14.58 24.21 2.62
CA ASP A 542 15.50 23.81 1.56
C ASP A 542 16.93 24.22 1.92
N LEU A 543 17.86 23.26 1.98
CA LEU A 543 19.27 23.48 2.30
C LEU A 543 20.14 23.31 1.05
N TYR A 544 20.93 24.33 0.70
CA TYR A 544 21.77 24.32 -0.50
C TYR A 544 23.18 23.88 -0.15
N TRP A 545 23.50 22.62 -0.39
CA TRP A 545 24.78 22.01 -0.06
C TRP A 545 25.75 22.02 -1.24
N GLU A 546 27.02 22.27 -0.96
CA GLU A 546 28.14 22.02 -1.86
C GLU A 546 29.16 21.12 -1.19
N VAL A 547 29.52 20.04 -1.87
CA VAL A 547 30.51 19.07 -1.38
C VAL A 547 31.89 19.50 -1.91
N ILE A 548 32.83 19.73 -0.99
CA ILE A 548 34.22 20.15 -1.31
C ILE A 548 35.25 19.06 -1.05
N GLY A 549 34.86 17.98 -0.36
CA GLY A 549 35.73 16.85 -0.02
C GLY A 549 34.92 15.56 0.06
N GLN A 550 35.59 14.41 0.05
CA GLN A 550 34.93 13.11 0.22
C GLN A 550 34.63 12.88 1.71
N PRO A 551 33.37 12.72 2.13
CA PRO A 551 33.07 12.39 3.52
C PRO A 551 33.62 10.99 3.89
N PRO A 552 34.13 10.78 5.11
CA PRO A 552 34.68 9.48 5.53
C PRO A 552 33.63 8.39 5.77
N GLY A 553 32.34 8.72 5.74
CA GLY A 553 31.23 7.80 5.98
C GLY A 553 29.88 8.49 5.87
N ASN A 554 28.83 7.82 6.36
CA ASN A 554 27.49 8.39 6.46
C ASN A 554 27.38 9.31 7.68
N PHE A 555 26.83 10.50 7.45
CA PHE A 555 26.44 11.49 8.44
C PHE A 555 24.95 11.73 8.33
N LEU A 556 24.33 12.02 9.47
CA LEU A 556 22.92 12.34 9.60
C LEU A 556 22.76 13.85 9.75
N LEU A 557 21.77 14.40 9.06
CA LEU A 557 21.28 15.76 9.24
C LEU A 557 20.27 15.77 10.38
N PHE A 558 20.44 16.68 11.33
CA PHE A 558 19.36 17.07 12.24
C PHE A 558 18.86 18.46 11.88
N VAL A 559 17.55 18.66 12.04
CA VAL A 559 16.88 19.95 12.02
C VAL A 559 16.10 20.08 13.31
N HIS A 560 16.37 21.12 14.10
CA HIS A 560 15.80 21.34 15.42
C HIS A 560 15.06 22.68 15.47
N LEU A 561 13.90 22.69 16.11
CA LEU A 561 13.29 23.92 16.64
C LEU A 561 13.49 23.92 18.15
N ILE A 562 14.17 24.95 18.64
CA ILE A 562 14.46 25.13 20.05
C ILE A 562 13.70 26.35 20.55
N ASP A 563 12.91 26.19 21.59
CA ASP A 563 12.20 27.30 22.22
C ASP A 563 13.19 28.24 22.91
N GLN A 564 13.16 29.54 22.57
CA GLN A 564 14.08 30.52 23.14
C GLN A 564 13.79 30.79 24.62
N GLU A 565 12.54 30.64 25.08
CA GLU A 565 12.18 30.88 26.48
C GLU A 565 12.74 29.77 27.38
N THR A 566 12.52 28.52 26.99
CA THR A 566 12.83 27.36 27.84
C THR A 566 14.16 26.69 27.49
N GLY A 567 14.71 26.94 26.30
CA GLY A 567 15.85 26.22 25.73
C GLY A 567 15.54 24.75 25.40
N THR A 568 14.25 24.37 25.34
CA THR A 568 13.82 23.00 25.08
C THR A 568 13.65 22.73 23.59
N LEU A 569 13.90 21.49 23.18
CA LEU A 569 13.67 21.02 21.81
C LEU A 569 12.18 20.72 21.64
N ILE A 570 11.50 21.48 20.79
CA ILE A 570 10.03 21.38 20.62
C ILE A 570 9.62 20.66 19.32
N ALA A 571 10.52 20.57 18.34
CA ALA A 571 10.36 19.73 17.16
C ALA A 571 11.74 19.34 16.63
N GLN A 572 11.85 18.15 16.06
CA GLN A 572 13.09 17.68 15.43
C GLN A 572 12.83 16.79 14.22
N ARG A 573 13.79 16.77 13.29
CA ARG A 573 13.87 15.80 12.19
C ARG A 573 15.32 15.38 12.00
N ASP A 574 15.59 14.10 12.22
CA ASP A 574 16.89 13.47 11.98
C ASP A 574 16.80 12.55 10.78
N THR A 575 17.65 12.73 9.76
CA THR A 575 17.60 11.90 8.56
C THR A 575 18.95 11.82 7.85
N HIS A 576 19.11 10.85 6.96
CA HIS A 576 20.21 10.90 6.00
C HIS A 576 19.98 12.06 5.03
N PRO A 577 21.04 12.78 4.59
CA PRO A 577 20.89 13.80 3.58
C PRO A 577 20.17 13.31 2.31
N GLY A 578 19.42 14.21 1.67
CA GLY A 578 18.50 13.86 0.59
C GLY A 578 17.40 12.90 1.07
N LEU A 579 17.05 12.99 2.36
CA LEU A 579 16.07 12.14 3.03
C LEU A 579 16.38 10.62 3.00
N GLY A 580 17.63 10.24 2.72
CA GLY A 580 18.05 8.84 2.53
C GLY A 580 18.16 8.40 1.08
N SER A 581 17.82 9.25 0.11
CA SER A 581 18.13 9.02 -1.32
C SER A 581 19.57 9.34 -1.69
N PHE A 582 20.25 10.18 -0.91
CA PHE A 582 21.59 10.64 -1.20
C PHE A 582 22.46 10.78 0.07
N PRO A 583 22.64 9.67 0.80
CA PRO A 583 23.45 9.65 2.02
C PRO A 583 24.90 10.07 1.71
N SER A 584 25.54 10.72 2.69
CA SER A 584 26.82 11.42 2.49
C SER A 584 28.01 10.54 2.11
N SER A 585 27.96 9.23 2.35
CA SER A 585 28.97 8.30 1.80
C SER A 585 29.03 8.29 0.27
N GLN A 586 27.97 8.73 -0.42
CA GLN A 586 27.90 8.78 -1.89
C GLN A 586 28.30 10.13 -2.48
N TRP A 587 28.50 11.15 -1.65
CA TRP A 587 28.88 12.47 -2.11
C TRP A 587 30.24 12.44 -2.79
N GLN A 588 30.39 13.22 -3.85
CA GLN A 588 31.64 13.44 -4.55
C GLN A 588 32.00 14.93 -4.50
N PRO A 589 33.30 15.28 -4.41
CA PRO A 589 33.72 16.68 -4.52
C PRO A 589 33.18 17.33 -5.79
N GLY A 590 32.50 18.47 -5.64
CA GLY A 590 31.83 19.20 -6.70
C GLY A 590 30.31 18.97 -6.77
N ASP A 591 29.77 18.00 -6.04
CA ASP A 591 28.32 17.82 -5.94
C ASP A 591 27.66 19.05 -5.31
N ARG A 592 26.54 19.47 -5.91
CA ARG A 592 25.69 20.57 -5.43
C ARG A 592 24.24 20.15 -5.47
N PHE A 593 23.58 20.12 -4.33
CA PHE A 593 22.21 19.64 -4.22
C PHE A 593 21.39 20.39 -3.17
N ILE A 594 20.07 20.34 -3.34
CA ILE A 594 19.08 20.95 -2.46
C ILE A 594 18.46 19.84 -1.61
N ASP A 595 18.64 19.93 -0.30
CA ASP A 595 18.03 19.02 0.66
C ASP A 595 16.76 19.66 1.23
N SER A 596 15.60 19.20 0.77
CA SER A 596 14.29 19.74 1.16
C SER A 596 13.69 18.93 2.31
N ILE A 597 13.71 19.50 3.52
CA ILE A 597 13.24 18.87 4.74
C ILE A 597 11.91 19.48 5.17
N ARG A 598 10.90 18.64 5.41
CA ARG A 598 9.68 19.07 6.11
C ARG A 598 9.79 18.75 7.59
N LEU A 599 9.71 19.79 8.41
CA LEU A 599 9.70 19.68 9.85
C LEU A 599 8.27 19.91 10.35
N HIS A 600 7.64 18.85 10.85
CA HIS A 600 6.29 18.90 11.41
C HIS A 600 6.34 19.35 12.87
N ALA A 601 5.50 20.33 13.22
CA ALA A 601 5.30 20.77 14.59
C ALA A 601 4.31 19.88 15.33
N SER A 602 4.50 19.71 16.63
CA SER A 602 3.48 19.09 17.49
C SER A 602 2.21 19.93 17.52
N GLU A 603 1.05 19.28 17.55
CA GLU A 603 -0.25 19.91 17.81
C GLU A 603 -0.33 20.48 19.24
N THR A 604 0.52 20.01 20.14
CA THR A 604 0.58 20.46 21.54
C THR A 604 1.65 21.52 21.78
N MET A 605 2.24 22.12 20.75
CA MET A 605 3.26 23.15 20.90
C MET A 605 2.73 24.37 21.67
N TYR A 606 3.56 24.96 22.54
CA TYR A 606 3.15 26.13 23.31
C TYR A 606 3.11 27.39 22.42
N THR A 607 2.08 28.21 22.56
CA THR A 607 1.81 29.39 21.73
C THR A 607 1.37 30.61 22.56
N PRO A 608 1.72 31.84 22.16
CA PRO A 608 2.70 32.16 21.13
C PRO A 608 4.12 31.90 21.65
N ALA A 609 5.03 31.50 20.77
CA ALA A 609 6.43 31.25 21.14
C ALA A 609 7.40 31.77 20.08
N THR A 610 8.63 32.07 20.49
CA THR A 610 9.74 32.38 19.59
C THR A 610 10.76 31.26 19.67
N VAL A 611 11.17 30.73 18.52
CA VAL A 611 11.95 29.50 18.47
C VAL A 611 13.09 29.65 17.47
N ASP A 612 14.23 29.05 17.81
CA ASP A 612 15.41 29.03 16.98
C ASP A 612 15.42 27.79 16.09
N LEU A 613 15.51 28.02 14.77
CA LEU A 613 15.75 26.96 13.81
C LEU A 613 17.26 26.69 13.72
N GLN A 614 17.65 25.47 14.06
CA GLN A 614 19.04 25.02 14.02
C GLN A 614 19.20 23.77 13.17
N ILE A 615 20.37 23.62 12.54
CA ILE A 615 20.74 22.41 11.82
C ILE A 615 22.16 21.95 12.17
N GLY A 616 22.44 20.68 11.93
CA GLY A 616 23.78 20.14 12.04
C GLY A 616 23.94 18.79 11.37
N LEU A 617 25.20 18.37 11.22
CA LEU A 617 25.54 17.03 10.75
C LEU A 617 26.23 16.27 11.88
N TYR A 618 25.93 14.98 12.01
CA TYR A 618 26.58 14.12 13.02
C TYR A 618 26.85 12.72 12.50
N ALA A 619 27.92 12.12 13.01
CA ALA A 619 28.23 10.72 12.77
C ALA A 619 27.35 9.84 13.68
N PRO A 620 26.57 8.90 13.14
CA PRO A 620 25.80 7.96 13.96
C PRO A 620 26.70 6.90 14.62
N GLY A 621 26.21 6.29 15.70
CA GLY A 621 26.87 5.16 16.40
C GLY A 621 27.19 5.43 17.87
N GLU A 622 27.74 4.43 18.58
CA GLU A 622 28.03 4.50 20.03
C GLU A 622 28.99 5.64 20.42
N ASN A 623 29.92 6.00 19.52
CA ASN A 623 30.82 7.14 19.67
C ASN A 623 30.44 8.30 18.72
N GLY A 624 29.13 8.49 18.51
CA GLY A 624 28.62 9.53 17.64
C GLY A 624 29.10 10.92 18.07
N TYR A 625 29.35 11.79 17.10
CA TYR A 625 29.82 13.15 17.33
C TYR A 625 29.20 14.09 16.30
N ARG A 626 28.94 15.33 16.71
CA ARG A 626 28.50 16.41 15.82
C ARG A 626 29.69 17.03 15.12
N LEU A 627 29.50 17.43 13.87
CA LEU A 627 30.53 18.08 13.08
C LEU A 627 30.72 19.53 13.52
N GLY A 628 31.98 19.95 13.58
CA GLY A 628 32.32 21.34 13.78
C GLY A 628 31.95 22.19 12.57
N ILE A 629 31.44 23.39 12.83
CA ILE A 629 30.96 24.33 11.81
C ILE A 629 31.81 25.59 11.88
N ALA A 630 32.26 26.08 10.73
CA ALA A 630 33.03 27.32 10.62
C ALA A 630 32.38 28.29 9.62
N ALA A 631 32.48 29.58 9.92
CA ALA A 631 32.13 30.65 8.99
C ALA A 631 33.14 30.72 7.83
N ASN A 632 32.79 31.46 6.78
CA ASN A 632 33.65 31.66 5.61
C ASN A 632 35.01 32.33 5.94
N ASP A 633 35.10 33.07 7.04
CA ASP A 633 36.34 33.68 7.54
C ASP A 633 37.16 32.75 8.46
N GLY A 634 36.69 31.51 8.68
CA GLY A 634 37.32 30.51 9.55
C GLY A 634 36.89 30.57 11.02
N THR A 635 35.99 31.48 11.40
CA THR A 635 35.46 31.56 12.77
C THR A 635 34.67 30.30 13.11
N PHE A 636 34.96 29.65 14.25
CA PHE A 636 34.20 28.50 14.71
C PHE A 636 32.81 28.91 15.21
N LEU A 637 31.76 28.29 14.66
CA LEU A 637 30.35 28.59 14.92
C LEU A 637 29.68 27.57 15.85
N GLY A 638 30.41 26.54 16.31
CA GLY A 638 29.87 25.45 17.13
C GLY A 638 29.60 24.18 16.31
N ASP A 639 28.66 23.38 16.78
CA ASP A 639 28.26 22.10 16.16
C ASP A 639 26.75 22.02 15.82
N ALA A 640 26.06 23.15 16.01
CA ALA A 640 24.69 23.42 15.60
C ALA A 640 24.63 24.84 15.02
N LEU A 641 24.27 24.96 13.74
CA LEU A 641 24.18 26.23 13.04
C LEU A 641 22.79 26.82 13.21
N HIS A 642 22.69 27.99 13.82
CA HIS A 642 21.48 28.79 13.82
C HIS A 642 21.20 29.34 12.42
N LEU A 643 20.01 29.06 11.88
CA LEU A 643 19.57 29.55 10.57
C LEU A 643 18.70 30.78 10.68
N ASN A 644 17.65 30.72 11.50
CA ASN A 644 16.68 31.80 11.61
C ASN A 644 15.89 31.71 12.92
N GLU A 645 15.33 32.85 13.31
CA GLU A 645 14.27 32.93 14.32
C GLU A 645 12.91 32.70 13.66
N MET A 646 12.06 31.94 14.33
CA MET A 646 10.73 31.55 13.88
C MET A 646 9.69 31.93 14.94
N THR A 647 8.49 32.31 14.50
CA THR A 647 7.36 32.57 15.41
C THR A 647 6.39 31.40 15.36
N ILE A 648 6.02 30.87 16.52
CA ILE A 648 4.89 29.96 16.66
C ILE A 648 3.64 30.80 16.91
N ALA A 649 2.73 30.81 15.95
CA ALA A 649 1.48 31.57 16.02
C ALA A 649 0.40 30.80 16.79
N GLU A 650 -0.49 31.54 17.43
CA GLU A 650 -1.70 30.98 18.04
C GLU A 650 -2.61 30.34 16.96
N VAL A 651 -3.31 29.28 17.35
CA VAL A 651 -4.34 28.63 16.54
C VAL A 651 -5.68 29.22 16.95
N ASP A 652 -6.29 30.05 16.10
CA ASP A 652 -7.58 30.70 16.41
C ASP A 652 -8.77 30.16 15.61
N ASN A 653 -8.58 29.12 14.78
CA ASN A 653 -9.43 28.93 13.60
C ASN A 653 -10.16 27.59 13.47
N TRP A 654 -9.96 26.62 14.37
CA TRP A 654 -10.70 25.35 14.27
C TRP A 654 -12.06 25.39 14.98
N ARG A 655 -12.23 26.27 15.99
CA ARG A 655 -13.51 26.48 16.66
C ARG A 655 -14.36 27.53 15.93
N ASN A 656 -15.65 27.24 15.76
CA ASN A 656 -16.61 28.15 15.10
C ASN A 656 -17.36 29.09 16.07
N ASP A 657 -17.17 28.90 17.38
CA ASP A 657 -17.86 29.68 18.43
C ASP A 657 -17.12 30.95 18.82
N GLY A 658 -15.92 31.18 18.26
CA GLY A 658 -15.09 32.36 18.52
C GLY A 658 -14.44 32.37 19.91
N GLN A 659 -14.54 31.27 20.67
CA GLN A 659 -13.82 31.12 21.94
C GLN A 659 -12.38 30.67 21.64
N SER A 660 -11.40 31.31 22.27
CA SER A 660 -9.99 30.91 22.22
C SER A 660 -9.51 30.58 23.64
N PHE A 661 -8.61 29.61 23.73
CA PHE A 661 -8.04 29.11 24.96
C PHE A 661 -6.51 29.07 24.81
N PRO A 662 -5.75 29.19 25.91
CA PRO A 662 -4.31 28.99 25.87
C PRO A 662 -3.96 27.64 25.21
N ASN A 663 -2.99 27.68 24.30
CA ASN A 663 -2.50 26.52 23.56
C ASN A 663 -3.65 25.69 22.95
N LEU A 664 -4.51 26.34 22.16
CA LEU A 664 -5.70 25.74 21.59
C LEU A 664 -5.39 24.45 20.80
N LEU A 665 -6.08 23.36 21.11
CA LEU A 665 -5.90 22.03 20.52
C LEU A 665 -7.24 21.28 20.37
N ASN A 666 -7.31 20.28 19.49
CA ASN A 666 -8.55 19.53 19.20
C ASN A 666 -8.36 18.02 19.48
N GLN A 667 -8.13 17.65 20.74
CA GLN A 667 -7.85 16.26 21.11
C GLN A 667 -9.10 15.58 21.67
N ASN A 668 -9.65 14.64 20.91
CA ASN A 668 -10.91 13.96 21.20
C ASN A 668 -10.65 12.65 21.96
N PHE A 669 -11.10 12.57 23.22
CA PHE A 669 -11.04 11.36 24.04
C PHE A 669 -12.38 10.62 23.97
N PHE A 670 -12.37 9.48 23.28
CA PHE A 670 -13.46 8.52 23.17
C PHE A 670 -14.82 9.08 22.67
N ASN A 671 -14.83 10.27 22.02
CA ASN A 671 -16.04 11.03 21.67
C ASN A 671 -16.89 11.46 22.87
N ASP A 672 -16.35 11.42 24.08
CA ASP A 672 -17.06 11.85 25.29
C ASP A 672 -16.54 13.23 25.76
N LEU A 673 -15.22 13.42 25.80
CA LEU A 673 -14.57 14.67 26.18
C LEU A 673 -13.55 15.09 25.12
N ARG A 674 -13.39 16.40 24.95
CA ARG A 674 -12.36 16.99 24.11
C ARG A 674 -11.47 17.91 24.94
N LEU A 675 -10.17 17.66 24.94
CA LEU A 675 -9.23 18.67 25.44
C LEU A 675 -9.14 19.77 24.37
N THR A 676 -9.46 20.99 24.78
CA THR A 676 -9.57 22.17 23.91
C THR A 676 -8.39 23.13 24.07
N GLY A 677 -7.68 23.08 25.20
CA GLY A 677 -6.50 23.89 25.45
C GLY A 677 -5.82 23.48 26.76
N TYR A 678 -4.66 24.06 27.03
CA TYR A 678 -3.95 23.88 28.29
C TYR A 678 -3.03 25.06 28.58
N GLU A 679 -2.59 25.23 29.82
CA GLU A 679 -1.52 26.18 30.15
C GLU A 679 -0.71 25.72 31.37
N TYR A 680 0.47 26.30 31.51
CA TYR A 680 1.33 26.13 32.67
C TYR A 680 1.46 27.45 33.41
N ASN A 681 1.50 27.41 34.74
CA ASN A 681 1.82 28.60 35.53
C ASN A 681 3.22 29.14 35.22
N GLN A 682 4.15 28.26 34.87
CA GLN A 682 5.51 28.57 34.45
C GLN A 682 6.11 27.40 33.66
N ARG A 683 7.06 27.70 32.76
CA ARG A 683 7.68 26.71 31.87
C ARG A 683 9.16 26.44 32.19
N VAL A 684 9.77 27.31 32.98
CA VAL A 684 11.11 27.17 33.53
C VAL A 684 10.99 27.15 35.05
N LEU A 685 11.41 26.06 35.69
CA LEU A 685 11.26 25.84 37.13
C LEU A 685 12.59 25.42 37.77
N ALA A 686 12.70 25.56 39.08
CA ALA A 686 13.77 24.95 39.87
C ALA A 686 13.31 23.62 40.49
N PRO A 687 14.23 22.65 40.74
CA PRO A 687 13.92 21.49 41.56
C PRO A 687 13.35 21.91 42.93
N GLY A 688 12.23 21.31 43.34
CA GLY A 688 11.50 21.68 44.56
C GLY A 688 10.29 22.60 44.33
N ASP A 689 10.17 23.20 43.13
CA ASP A 689 9.00 24.01 42.77
C ASP A 689 7.73 23.16 42.58
N SER A 690 6.60 23.82 42.36
CA SER A 690 5.35 23.16 41.95
C SER A 690 4.93 23.67 40.58
N LEU A 691 4.73 22.74 39.65
CA LEU A 691 4.14 23.01 38.34
C LEU A 691 2.62 22.90 38.46
N GLU A 692 1.90 23.95 38.09
CA GLU A 692 0.45 23.89 37.92
C GLU A 692 0.14 23.76 36.42
N VAL A 693 -0.62 22.72 36.08
CA VAL A 693 -1.11 22.43 34.73
C VAL A 693 -2.61 22.61 34.72
N THR A 694 -3.10 23.58 33.96
CA THR A 694 -4.55 23.79 33.77
C THR A 694 -4.95 23.23 32.42
N LEU A 695 -5.96 22.36 32.42
CA LEU A 695 -6.53 21.69 31.25
C LEU A 695 -7.93 22.24 30.98
N TYR A 696 -8.23 22.56 29.72
CA TYR A 696 -9.55 23.05 29.32
C TYR A 696 -10.30 21.94 28.57
N TRP A 697 -11.30 21.35 29.22
CA TRP A 697 -12.10 20.25 28.69
C TRP A 697 -13.44 20.72 28.17
N GLU A 698 -13.91 20.14 27.07
CA GLU A 698 -15.26 20.31 26.53
C GLU A 698 -15.99 18.96 26.52
N ALA A 699 -17.22 18.92 27.03
CA ALA A 699 -18.07 17.74 26.91
C ALA A 699 -18.66 17.62 25.50
N LEU A 700 -18.48 16.46 24.86
CA LEU A 700 -18.99 16.17 23.50
C LEU A 700 -20.40 15.54 23.51
N ARG A 701 -20.96 15.30 24.71
CA ARG A 701 -22.28 14.72 24.94
C ARG A 701 -22.81 15.10 26.32
N ASP A 702 -24.10 14.92 26.53
CA ASP A 702 -24.70 15.01 27.85
C ASP A 702 -24.29 13.84 28.76
N ALA A 703 -23.95 14.17 30.00
CA ALA A 703 -23.62 13.24 31.08
C ALA A 703 -22.61 12.14 30.64
N PRO A 704 -21.38 12.52 30.22
CA PRO A 704 -20.34 11.55 29.89
C PRO A 704 -20.00 10.67 31.12
N PRO A 705 -19.37 9.50 30.95
CA PRO A 705 -18.92 8.68 32.08
C PRO A 705 -18.05 9.48 33.07
N ASP A 706 -17.97 9.01 34.31
CA ASP A 706 -17.06 9.60 35.29
C ASP A 706 -15.61 9.28 34.93
N TYR A 707 -14.81 10.33 34.74
CA TYR A 707 -13.40 10.23 34.37
C TYR A 707 -12.49 10.81 35.45
N LEU A 708 -11.35 10.16 35.65
CA LEU A 708 -10.18 10.69 36.35
C LEU A 708 -9.22 11.25 35.30
N VAL A 709 -8.60 12.38 35.61
CA VAL A 709 -7.54 12.96 34.78
C VAL A 709 -6.22 12.71 35.49
N GLU A 710 -5.30 12.08 34.76
CA GLU A 710 -3.93 11.89 35.18
C GLU A 710 -3.04 12.88 34.42
N VAL A 711 -2.25 13.65 35.16
CA VAL A 711 -1.16 14.47 34.63
C VAL A 711 0.14 13.94 35.19
N ALA A 712 1.09 13.63 34.30
CA ALA A 712 2.33 12.93 34.64
C ALA A 712 3.56 13.64 34.09
N LEU A 713 4.58 13.81 34.94
CA LEU A 713 5.90 14.31 34.56
C LEU A 713 6.82 13.14 34.20
N CYS A 714 7.60 13.27 33.13
CA CYS A 714 8.58 12.26 32.72
C CYS A 714 9.83 12.88 32.09
N GLU A 715 10.94 12.14 32.13
CA GLU A 715 12.17 12.50 31.44
C GLU A 715 12.04 12.20 29.94
N LEU A 716 12.65 13.03 29.09
CA LEU A 716 12.61 12.83 27.63
C LEU A 716 13.78 11.96 27.14
N PRO A 717 13.56 11.02 26.20
CA PRO A 717 12.27 10.66 25.61
C PRO A 717 11.39 9.94 26.62
N CYS A 718 10.10 10.28 26.68
CA CYS A 718 9.14 9.78 27.67
C CYS A 718 8.43 8.51 27.18
N PRO A 719 8.97 7.30 27.43
CA PRO A 719 8.48 6.09 26.80
C PRO A 719 7.34 5.51 27.65
N GLU A 720 6.36 4.85 27.02
CA GLU A 720 5.20 4.25 27.70
C GLU A 720 5.55 3.34 28.90
N TRP A 721 6.70 2.66 28.83
CA TRP A 721 7.16 1.69 29.81
C TRP A 721 7.91 2.29 31.01
N GLN A 722 8.26 3.58 30.99
CA GLN A 722 8.88 4.22 32.15
C GLN A 722 7.81 4.77 33.10
N PRO A 723 7.93 4.52 34.41
CA PRO A 723 7.04 5.13 35.39
C PRO A 723 7.25 6.65 35.36
N ALA A 724 6.15 7.40 35.44
CA ALA A 724 6.21 8.84 35.63
C ALA A 724 7.01 9.18 36.89
N LEU A 725 7.76 10.28 36.83
CA LEU A 725 8.54 10.81 37.96
C LEU A 725 7.62 11.38 39.03
N VAL A 726 6.56 12.06 38.59
CA VAL A 726 5.52 12.65 39.44
C VAL A 726 4.19 12.50 38.72
N THR A 727 3.14 12.16 39.46
CA THR A 727 1.78 12.01 38.91
C THR A 727 0.77 12.70 39.81
N ALA A 728 -0.13 13.48 39.21
CA ALA A 728 -1.37 13.94 39.84
C ALA A 728 -2.53 13.20 39.19
N VAL A 729 -3.36 12.53 40.00
CA VAL A 729 -4.60 11.89 39.54
C VAL A 729 -5.75 12.44 40.37
N SER A 730 -6.67 13.14 39.72
CA SER A 730 -7.85 13.69 40.39
C SER A 730 -9.08 13.66 39.49
N LEU A 731 -10.24 13.79 40.13
CA LEU A 731 -11.45 14.21 39.41
C LEU A 731 -11.27 15.69 39.01
N PRO A 732 -11.79 16.12 37.85
CA PRO A 732 -11.85 17.53 37.52
C PRO A 732 -12.52 18.33 38.64
N PRO A 733 -12.00 19.52 39.00
CA PRO A 733 -12.49 20.27 40.13
C PRO A 733 -13.93 20.71 39.91
N SER A 734 -14.71 20.63 40.99
CA SER A 734 -16.05 21.22 41.19
C SER A 734 -17.28 20.38 40.79
N VAL A 735 -17.24 19.45 39.83
CA VAL A 735 -18.37 18.53 39.55
C VAL A 735 -17.88 17.30 38.75
N PRO A 736 -18.29 16.05 39.08
CA PRO A 736 -17.93 14.87 38.29
C PRO A 736 -18.36 15.01 36.83
N THR A 737 -17.62 14.40 35.90
CA THR A 737 -17.88 14.54 34.46
C THR A 737 -19.29 14.07 34.08
N ASN A 738 -19.89 13.14 34.83
CA ASN A 738 -21.29 12.71 34.63
C ASN A 738 -22.37 13.80 34.80
N SER A 739 -21.99 14.98 35.28
CA SER A 739 -22.88 16.12 35.43
C SER A 739 -22.75 17.14 34.31
N TRP A 740 -21.77 16.95 33.41
CA TRP A 740 -21.47 17.90 32.36
C TRP A 740 -22.50 17.81 31.23
N GLN A 741 -22.80 18.95 30.61
CA GLN A 741 -23.71 19.07 29.47
C GLN A 741 -22.94 19.16 28.16
N GLU A 742 -23.53 18.69 27.05
CA GLU A 742 -22.90 18.82 25.72
C GLU A 742 -22.53 20.29 25.43
N GLY A 743 -21.28 20.51 25.01
CA GLY A 743 -20.69 21.82 24.75
C GLY A 743 -20.24 22.59 26.01
N GLN A 744 -20.45 22.06 27.22
CA GLN A 744 -19.93 22.67 28.45
C GLN A 744 -18.41 22.59 28.48
N ILE A 745 -17.77 23.72 28.84
CA ILE A 745 -16.32 23.82 28.98
C ILE A 745 -15.95 23.96 30.46
N VAL A 746 -14.94 23.22 30.90
CA VAL A 746 -14.47 23.17 32.29
C VAL A 746 -12.94 23.30 32.35
N ALA A 747 -12.46 24.20 33.20
CA ALA A 747 -11.04 24.33 33.52
C ALA A 747 -10.68 23.41 34.71
N ASP A 748 -9.60 22.64 34.55
CA ASP A 748 -9.16 21.58 35.45
C ASP A 748 -7.67 21.75 35.79
N SER A 749 -7.37 22.22 37.01
CA SER A 749 -6.00 22.48 37.47
C SER A 749 -5.42 21.31 38.27
N HIS A 750 -4.21 20.89 37.88
CA HIS A 750 -3.42 19.84 38.50
C HIS A 750 -2.08 20.40 38.99
N ILE A 751 -1.71 20.09 40.23
CA ILE A 751 -0.43 20.54 40.81
C ILE A 751 0.52 19.34 40.89
N LEU A 752 1.67 19.46 40.23
CA LEU A 752 2.77 18.52 40.26
C LEU A 752 3.90 19.06 41.15
N PRO A 753 4.10 18.53 42.37
CA PRO A 753 5.23 18.91 43.20
C PRO A 753 6.52 18.29 42.63
N LEU A 754 7.47 19.13 42.21
CA LEU A 754 8.73 18.68 41.64
C LEU A 754 9.71 18.33 42.75
N ASP A 755 10.25 17.12 42.75
CA ASP A 755 11.24 16.71 43.75
C ASP A 755 12.51 17.57 43.63
N ALA A 756 13.05 18.01 44.77
CA ALA A 756 14.31 18.77 44.83
C ALA A 756 15.53 17.98 44.32
N THR A 757 15.40 16.67 44.15
CA THR A 757 16.43 15.77 43.60
C THR A 757 16.38 15.63 42.09
N LEU A 758 15.38 16.21 41.40
CA LEU A 758 15.30 16.18 39.94
C LEU A 758 16.50 16.88 39.32
N ALA A 759 17.10 16.24 38.32
CA ALA A 759 18.24 16.81 37.61
C ALA A 759 17.78 18.00 36.72
N PRO A 760 18.61 19.05 36.57
CA PRO A 760 18.36 20.07 35.55
C PRO A 760 18.26 19.44 34.17
N GLY A 761 17.24 19.81 33.39
CA GLY A 761 16.92 19.11 32.14
C GLY A 761 15.57 19.49 31.55
N SER A 762 15.21 18.85 30.45
CA SER A 762 13.91 19.03 29.80
C SER A 762 12.99 17.85 30.16
N TYR A 763 11.75 18.14 30.51
CA TYR A 763 10.78 17.13 30.96
C TYR A 763 9.47 17.25 30.18
N GLY A 764 8.88 16.10 29.85
CA GLY A 764 7.58 16.00 29.18
C GLY A 764 6.42 15.93 30.18
N ILE A 765 5.24 16.35 29.74
CA ILE A 765 3.99 16.27 30.50
C ILE A 765 2.99 15.41 29.73
N HIS A 766 2.58 14.27 30.29
CA HIS A 766 1.54 13.42 29.72
C HIS A 766 0.19 13.68 30.38
N VAL A 767 -0.87 13.62 29.59
CA VAL A 767 -2.26 13.65 30.04
C VAL A 767 -2.95 12.36 29.63
N THR A 768 -3.55 11.67 30.60
CA THR A 768 -4.36 10.45 30.39
C THR A 768 -5.76 10.68 30.94
N LEU A 769 -6.79 10.31 30.18
CA LEU A 769 -8.16 10.26 30.67
C LEU A 769 -8.49 8.82 31.08
N ILE A 770 -8.90 8.59 32.33
CA ILE A 770 -9.09 7.25 32.90
C ILE A 770 -10.54 7.08 33.33
N ASP A 771 -11.22 6.02 32.88
CA ASP A 771 -12.57 5.71 33.35
C ASP A 771 -12.56 5.40 34.85
N ALA A 772 -13.37 6.12 35.63
CA ALA A 772 -13.34 6.05 37.08
C ALA A 772 -13.80 4.69 37.63
N VAL A 773 -14.56 3.90 36.85
CA VAL A 773 -15.11 2.59 37.22
C VAL A 773 -14.19 1.46 36.77
N THR A 774 -13.87 1.40 35.47
CA THR A 774 -13.06 0.33 34.87
C THR A 774 -11.57 0.49 35.12
N LYS A 775 -11.13 1.72 35.44
CA LYS A 775 -9.72 2.12 35.56
C LYS A 775 -8.92 1.97 34.27
N ALA A 776 -9.60 1.85 33.12
CA ALA A 776 -8.96 1.79 31.82
C ALA A 776 -8.69 3.21 31.28
N PRO A 777 -7.53 3.46 30.68
CA PRO A 777 -7.27 4.70 29.94
C PRO A 777 -8.19 4.77 28.71
N GLN A 778 -8.58 5.98 28.32
CA GLN A 778 -9.44 6.24 27.17
C GLN A 778 -8.62 6.60 25.96
N ASN A 779 -9.02 6.05 24.82
CA ASN A 779 -8.33 6.30 23.56
C ASN A 779 -8.65 7.71 23.04
N ILE A 780 -7.61 8.35 22.53
CA ILE A 780 -7.68 9.51 21.65
C ILE A 780 -8.16 9.00 20.28
N VAL A 781 -9.20 9.64 19.76
CA VAL A 781 -9.87 9.25 18.52
C VAL A 781 -9.61 10.30 17.45
N ALA A 782 -9.04 9.87 16.33
CA ALA A 782 -8.85 10.71 15.15
C ALA A 782 -10.20 11.15 14.53
N GLU A 783 -10.18 12.17 13.68
CA GLU A 783 -11.39 12.67 12.99
C GLU A 783 -12.09 11.61 12.12
N ASP A 784 -11.34 10.64 11.59
CA ASP A 784 -11.86 9.51 10.79
C ASP A 784 -12.29 8.31 11.65
N GLY A 785 -12.17 8.42 12.98
CA GLY A 785 -12.64 7.44 13.96
C GLY A 785 -11.63 6.36 14.37
N HIS A 786 -10.39 6.36 13.88
CA HIS A 786 -9.38 5.42 14.37
C HIS A 786 -8.79 5.85 15.72
N TYR A 787 -8.29 4.89 16.49
CA TYR A 787 -7.60 5.17 17.76
C TYR A 787 -6.16 5.57 17.48
N ILE A 788 -5.77 6.72 18.03
CA ILE A 788 -4.42 7.29 17.88
C ILE A 788 -3.52 6.71 18.98
N ASP A 789 -3.87 6.99 20.23
CA ASP A 789 -3.12 6.65 21.44
C ASP A 789 -4.07 6.69 22.65
N ASP A 790 -3.62 6.36 23.86
CA ASP A 790 -4.36 6.54 25.11
C ASP A 790 -3.75 7.60 26.05
N ARG A 791 -2.65 8.23 25.62
CA ARG A 791 -1.96 9.34 26.30
C ARG A 791 -1.63 10.47 25.34
N LEU A 792 -1.67 11.70 25.84
CA LEU A 792 -1.28 12.90 25.09
C LEU A 792 -0.03 13.55 25.71
N LEU A 793 1.03 13.71 24.92
CA LEU A 793 2.23 14.48 25.32
C LEU A 793 2.04 15.97 25.02
N LEU A 794 1.99 16.79 26.07
CA LEU A 794 1.97 18.25 25.98
C LEU A 794 3.39 18.84 25.81
N SER A 795 3.49 20.16 25.64
CA SER A 795 4.79 20.85 25.51
C SER A 795 5.69 20.62 26.73
N SER A 796 7.00 20.51 26.49
CA SER A 796 7.97 20.28 27.56
C SER A 796 8.20 21.51 28.44
N ILE A 797 8.61 21.25 29.67
CA ILE A 797 9.15 22.26 30.60
C ILE A 797 10.66 22.09 30.78
N ARG A 798 11.32 23.11 31.32
CA ARG A 798 12.75 23.10 31.65
C ARG A 798 12.95 23.22 33.16
N LEU A 799 13.78 22.34 33.73
CA LEU A 799 14.34 22.52 35.06
C LEU A 799 15.73 23.14 34.98
N GLN A 800 15.94 24.22 35.73
CA GLN A 800 17.23 24.90 35.89
C GLN A 800 17.69 24.83 37.36
N PRO A 801 19.01 24.84 37.62
CA PRO A 801 19.57 24.76 38.97
C PRO A 801 19.13 25.88 39.92
#